data_AF-A0A094GT86-F1
#
_entry.id   AF-A0A094GT86-F1
#
_cell.length_a   1.000
_cell.length_b   1.000
_cell.length_c   1.000
_cell.angle_alpha   90.00
_cell.angle_beta   90.00
_cell.angle_gamma   90.00
#
_symmetry.space_group_name_H-M   'P 1'
#
loop_
_entity.id
_entity.type
_entity.pdbx_description
1 polymer ?
#
loop_
_entity_poly.entity_id
_entity_poly.type
_entity_poly.pdbx_seq_one_letter_code
_entity_poly.pdbx_strand_id
1 'polypeptide(L)'
;MYSTRASIRLKSTARQVSTAKCAYATTSYSSPAPNASRLTDQDISSARSYCSTLVQKFDSPSYTLQTFIQAPSRDAYLAIRALNIELSRIPDLVSNPTIGALRMQFWRDNITRTFANTPPKEPVAILLHHALQSLKERHPNAPTSSLKAWFMKVINAREQYMDNRPYPTMDALESYAEATYSTLMYLTLGFLPLHSMSIDHLASHIGKAAGISAVLRGMPLIAFPPPPNHHSNSGASAGSLGGEGGARQGAVLLPLDVMADTNTKQEDVLRQGANAPGLKDAVFQVATRANDHLITARNMLQRLQEGKDMGHDFEHEGEEGHDYGMQGRGLNEPQSAAAEELARGFGVLMPAVSTRLWLERLEKADFDIFREEVRGRSLSLPWSADFAPGSPLGAQGEKSTVNDGPDIEAGRKNSLYPPLQSVDTQTSIATEVDNPNVVPILRHRKSHIGTYWGTFPAVVDNPRRPLWKPGQEPGLDPARPNGGREQLLPLRAECDITVVDYSEDDMVMRRLTNTTLPLWLERTEKMEKEGSDEMAWAKCRWINVNGLSWDVIQALGKYKNLHSLAIEDMVNTKNRTKADWYSDHTFLILTLQKLVKLPEDCDSDTDSDEDSDLSKSPPSSLKEKRSWVSKLLNRLGRRDPTMAKARAAVSSDSPEDTMTGHSAHHKRAGSQLRTLQRYGGGPNPEFMTFMERNSAMTRNGLAVCAEQVSIFLHGSNTVISFFEQSADDIETPILRRLATPETILRRSCDASMLVQSIIDAIIDHAVPIATAYSEIIQELELDVLTEPNIKHTRELYLLTSETATMRNFISPIATLIRALRDRTAPPNSPATVNNNTLTRHESGPSVSHTSTVDVSPLAHTYLGDVEDHCLSILSELDQIATSASGLISLIFNTISAYQNESMRQLTVVTVVLLPLTVITGFYGMNFTDFDALNNNTNYFWSIAAPVAVGMGLLMMREVIVRWFKKVTLKWGRRRRRERRERKEKERREREMRKRR
;
A
#
# COMPACT_ATOMS: atom_id res chain seq x y z
N MET A 1 -71.82 -1.08 -21.22
CA MET A 1 -72.54 -0.74 -19.97
C MET A 1 -71.54 -0.12 -18.98
N TYR A 2 -72.04 0.72 -18.08
CA TYR A 2 -71.44 1.37 -16.90
C TYR A 2 -70.09 0.82 -16.38
N SER A 3 -69.04 1.63 -16.16
CA SER A 3 -68.86 2.69 -15.10
C SER A 3 -68.48 2.07 -13.74
N THR A 4 -67.61 2.61 -12.87
CA THR A 4 -67.15 4.01 -12.65
C THR A 4 -65.76 4.06 -11.95
N ARG A 5 -65.13 5.26 -11.91
CA ARG A 5 -64.22 5.88 -10.89
C ARG A 5 -63.73 5.04 -9.68
N ALA A 6 -62.55 5.27 -9.07
CA ALA A 6 -61.30 6.03 -9.36
C ALA A 6 -60.29 5.69 -8.20
N SER A 7 -59.36 6.47 -7.63
CA SER A 7 -58.82 7.86 -7.77
C SER A 7 -57.60 8.06 -6.83
N ILE A 8 -56.65 8.95 -7.20
CA ILE A 8 -55.76 9.76 -6.30
C ILE A 8 -54.65 8.96 -5.53
N ARG A 9 -53.40 9.43 -5.35
CA ARG A 9 -52.78 10.78 -5.47
C ARG A 9 -51.36 10.73 -6.04
N LEU A 10 -50.98 11.76 -6.81
CA LEU A 10 -49.58 12.12 -7.12
C LEU A 10 -49.19 13.36 -6.31
N LYS A 11 -47.92 13.42 -5.87
CA LYS A 11 -47.18 14.67 -5.57
C LYS A 11 -45.68 14.43 -5.83
N SER A 12 -45.00 15.46 -6.30
CA SER A 12 -43.58 15.48 -6.66
C SER A 12 -42.76 16.30 -5.67
N THR A 13 -41.46 15.98 -5.55
CA THR A 13 -40.43 16.92 -5.08
C THR A 13 -39.04 16.52 -5.57
N ALA A 14 -38.25 17.55 -5.94
CA ALA A 14 -36.79 17.65 -6.09
C ALA A 14 -35.92 16.36 -6.30
N ARG A 15 -35.16 16.36 -7.40
CA ARG A 15 -33.81 15.76 -7.42
C ARG A 15 -32.89 16.63 -6.55
N GLN A 16 -32.14 16.01 -5.64
CA GLN A 16 -30.90 16.58 -5.10
C GLN A 16 -29.74 15.65 -5.48
N VAL A 17 -28.61 16.23 -5.89
CA VAL A 17 -27.40 15.48 -6.20
C VAL A 17 -26.74 15.07 -4.89
N SER A 18 -26.49 13.78 -4.70
CA SER A 18 -25.72 13.24 -3.57
C SER A 18 -24.43 12.62 -4.11
N THR A 19 -23.29 13.03 -3.57
CA THR A 19 -21.98 12.54 -3.98
C THR A 19 -21.73 11.15 -3.40
N ALA A 20 -21.62 10.15 -4.28
CA ALA A 20 -21.43 8.76 -3.89
C ALA A 20 -20.01 8.52 -3.33
N LYS A 21 -19.83 8.68 -2.02
CA LYS A 21 -18.65 8.14 -1.33
C LYS A 21 -18.69 6.62 -1.40
N CYS A 22 -17.68 6.01 -2.02
CA CYS A 22 -17.56 4.56 -2.10
C CYS A 22 -17.44 3.95 -0.70
N ALA A 23 -18.40 3.11 -0.32
CA ALA A 23 -18.42 2.42 0.96
C ALA A 23 -17.83 1.02 0.81
N TYR A 24 -16.56 0.86 1.19
CA TYR A 24 -15.94 -0.46 1.28
C TYR A 24 -16.72 -1.36 2.24
N ALA A 25 -16.93 -2.62 1.83
CA ALA A 25 -17.75 -3.58 2.55
C ALA A 25 -17.10 -4.04 3.87
N THR A 26 -17.34 -3.29 4.95
CA THR A 26 -16.92 -3.71 6.30
C THR A 26 -17.76 -4.88 6.78
N THR A 27 -17.12 -6.02 7.06
CA THR A 27 -17.76 -7.23 7.58
C THR A 27 -18.28 -6.97 9.00
N SER A 28 -19.52 -6.47 9.09
CA SER A 28 -20.08 -6.04 10.36
C SER A 28 -20.31 -7.22 11.32
N TYR A 29 -19.46 -7.31 12.35
CA TYR A 29 -19.73 -8.10 13.58
C TYR A 29 -20.82 -7.42 14.44
N SER A 30 -21.95 -7.09 13.79
CA SER A 30 -23.12 -6.45 14.36
C SER A 30 -24.17 -7.49 14.75
N SER A 31 -23.87 -8.20 15.84
CA SER A 31 -24.84 -9.03 16.57
C SER A 31 -24.38 -9.11 18.02
N PRO A 32 -24.92 -8.29 18.93
CA PRO A 32 -24.55 -8.38 20.34
C PRO A 32 -24.92 -9.76 20.89
N ALA A 33 -24.00 -10.37 21.63
CA ALA A 33 -24.26 -11.66 22.26
C ALA A 33 -25.44 -11.52 23.25
N PRO A 34 -26.48 -12.37 23.22
CA PRO A 34 -27.73 -12.12 23.94
C PRO A 34 -27.61 -12.05 25.47
N ASN A 35 -26.51 -12.55 26.03
CA ASN A 35 -26.25 -12.56 27.47
C ASN A 35 -24.91 -11.87 27.74
N ALA A 36 -24.94 -10.62 28.20
CA ALA A 36 -23.77 -10.01 28.82
C ALA A 36 -23.45 -10.77 30.11
N SER A 37 -22.24 -11.33 30.23
CA SER A 37 -21.77 -11.88 31.49
C SER A 37 -21.61 -10.72 32.48
N ARG A 38 -22.37 -10.75 33.59
CA ARG A 38 -22.18 -9.80 34.69
C ARG A 38 -20.72 -9.86 35.13
N LEU A 39 -20.04 -8.72 35.09
CA LEU A 39 -18.69 -8.59 35.63
C LEU A 39 -18.72 -8.88 37.13
N THR A 40 -17.68 -9.52 37.64
CA THR A 40 -17.48 -9.75 39.06
C THR A 40 -16.46 -8.76 39.62
N ASP A 41 -16.48 -8.53 40.94
CA ASP A 41 -15.46 -7.72 41.62
C ASP A 41 -14.05 -8.31 41.48
N GLN A 42 -13.95 -9.62 41.20
CA GLN A 42 -12.70 -10.31 40.88
C GLN A 42 -12.18 -9.94 39.47
N ASP A 43 -13.06 -9.77 38.49
CA ASP A 43 -12.69 -9.26 37.16
C ASP A 43 -12.22 -7.80 37.25
N ILE A 44 -12.91 -6.96 38.04
CA ILE A 44 -12.58 -5.54 38.22
C ILE A 44 -11.25 -5.37 38.99
N SER A 45 -11.02 -6.13 40.05
CA SER A 45 -9.78 -6.06 40.84
C SER A 45 -8.56 -6.60 40.08
N SER A 46 -8.71 -7.68 39.31
CA SER A 46 -7.65 -8.17 38.43
C SER A 46 -7.36 -7.21 37.26
N ALA A 47 -8.40 -6.61 36.66
CA ALA A 47 -8.24 -5.55 35.66
C ALA A 47 -7.51 -4.31 36.22
N ARG A 48 -7.87 -3.86 37.43
CA ARG A 48 -7.17 -2.76 38.13
C ARG A 48 -5.70 -3.10 38.37
N SER A 49 -5.40 -4.32 38.81
CA SER A 49 -4.02 -4.79 39.01
C SER A 49 -3.22 -4.79 37.69
N TYR A 50 -3.79 -5.32 36.59
CA TYR A 50 -3.18 -5.30 35.26
C TYR A 50 -2.83 -3.87 34.82
N CYS A 51 -3.81 -2.97 34.81
CA CYS A 51 -3.61 -1.58 34.36
C CYS A 51 -2.58 -0.84 35.23
N SER A 52 -2.63 -1.05 36.56
CA SER A 52 -1.66 -0.49 37.50
C SER A 52 -0.23 -0.94 37.21
N THR A 53 -0.01 -2.25 37.05
CA THR A 53 1.31 -2.82 36.72
C THR A 53 1.80 -2.40 35.32
N LEU A 54 0.91 -2.27 34.34
CA LEU A 54 1.25 -1.81 32.99
C LEU A 54 1.76 -0.35 33.02
N VAL A 55 1.04 0.54 33.70
CA VAL A 55 1.45 1.95 33.87
C VAL A 55 2.74 2.04 34.69
N GLN A 56 2.88 1.30 35.79
CA GLN A 56 4.12 1.25 36.58
C GLN A 56 5.36 0.80 35.77
N LYS A 57 5.16 -0.08 34.78
CA LYS A 57 6.24 -0.60 33.93
C LYS A 57 6.68 0.42 32.87
N PHE A 58 5.74 0.98 32.12
CA PHE A 58 6.01 1.79 30.91
C PHE A 58 5.86 3.31 31.09
N ASP A 59 5.06 3.77 32.07
CA ASP A 59 4.84 5.20 32.38
C ASP A 59 4.93 5.42 33.90
N SER A 60 6.14 5.20 34.43
CA SER A 60 6.46 5.39 35.85
C SER A 60 6.13 6.80 36.39
N PRO A 61 6.28 7.90 35.62
CA PRO A 61 5.84 9.22 36.08
C PRO A 61 4.32 9.29 36.32
N SER A 62 3.49 8.83 35.38
CA SER A 62 2.03 8.81 35.59
C SER A 62 1.61 7.87 36.72
N TYR A 63 2.32 6.75 36.92
CA TYR A 63 2.10 5.90 38.09
C TYR A 63 2.31 6.68 39.40
N THR A 64 3.40 7.44 39.54
CA THR A 64 3.63 8.27 40.73
C THR A 64 2.64 9.40 40.89
N LEU A 65 2.15 9.99 39.79
CA LEU A 65 1.19 11.09 39.84
C LEU A 65 -0.26 10.66 40.12
N GLN A 66 -0.58 9.36 40.05
CA GLN A 66 -1.90 8.82 40.39
C GLN A 66 -2.35 9.17 41.83
N THR A 67 -1.41 9.41 42.74
CA THR A 67 -1.69 9.83 44.12
C THR A 67 -2.50 11.14 44.18
N PHE A 68 -2.19 12.10 43.31
CA PHE A 68 -2.85 13.41 43.23
C PHE A 68 -4.23 13.36 42.54
N ILE A 69 -4.53 12.27 41.82
CA ILE A 69 -5.86 12.06 41.23
C ILE A 69 -6.85 11.66 42.33
N GLN A 70 -8.03 12.26 42.34
CA GLN A 70 -9.09 11.98 43.31
C GLN A 70 -9.54 10.51 43.25
N ALA A 71 -9.73 9.89 44.41
CA ALA A 71 -10.06 8.47 44.55
C ALA A 71 -11.14 7.92 43.58
N PRO A 72 -12.32 8.55 43.38
CA PRO A 72 -13.37 8.00 42.51
C PRO A 72 -13.05 8.03 41.00
N SER A 73 -11.95 8.66 40.59
CA SER A 73 -11.52 8.76 39.19
C SER A 73 -10.13 8.16 38.93
N ARG A 74 -9.51 7.54 39.96
CA ARG A 74 -8.22 6.82 39.82
C ARG A 74 -8.31 5.60 38.88
N ASP A 75 -9.44 4.90 38.86
CA ASP A 75 -9.67 3.78 37.92
C ASP A 75 -9.77 4.27 36.47
N ALA A 76 -10.44 5.41 36.25
CA ALA A 76 -10.51 6.06 34.94
C ALA A 76 -9.12 6.46 34.45
N TYR A 77 -8.34 7.13 35.30
CA TYR A 77 -6.96 7.52 35.01
C TYR A 77 -6.07 6.33 34.64
N LEU A 78 -6.14 5.23 35.41
CA LEU A 78 -5.41 3.99 35.09
C LEU A 78 -5.85 3.39 33.75
N ALA A 79 -7.16 3.33 33.46
CA ALA A 79 -7.66 2.81 32.19
C ALA A 79 -7.22 3.68 31.00
N ILE A 80 -7.28 5.02 31.13
CA ILE A 80 -6.85 5.99 30.11
C ILE A 80 -5.34 5.86 29.84
N ARG A 81 -4.50 5.80 30.88
CA ARG A 81 -3.06 5.64 30.73
C ARG A 81 -2.68 4.26 30.19
N ALA A 82 -3.32 3.19 30.66
CA ALA A 82 -3.11 1.83 30.14
C ALA A 82 -3.50 1.71 28.66
N LEU A 83 -4.63 2.30 28.25
CA LEU A 83 -5.03 2.35 26.84
C LEU A 83 -3.98 3.07 25.98
N ASN A 84 -3.49 4.24 26.41
CA ASN A 84 -2.44 4.95 25.66
C ASN A 84 -1.17 4.11 25.50
N ILE A 85 -0.78 3.34 26.52
CA ILE A 85 0.39 2.43 26.47
C ILE A 85 0.16 1.26 25.51
N GLU A 86 -1.03 0.65 25.48
CA GLU A 86 -1.30 -0.42 24.51
C GLU A 86 -1.40 0.12 23.08
N LEU A 87 -2.01 1.30 22.87
CA LEU A 87 -2.09 1.94 21.55
C LEU A 87 -0.72 2.36 21.02
N SER A 88 0.13 3.00 21.84
CA SER A 88 1.45 3.45 21.41
C SER A 88 2.42 2.30 21.13
N ARG A 89 2.17 1.11 21.68
CA ARG A 89 2.99 -0.10 21.48
C ARG A 89 2.53 -0.98 20.32
N ILE A 90 1.45 -0.64 19.61
CA ILE A 90 1.02 -1.41 18.41
C ILE A 90 2.11 -1.46 17.33
N PRO A 91 2.81 -0.36 16.96
CA PRO A 91 3.97 -0.42 16.05
C PRO A 91 5.09 -1.32 16.57
N ASP A 92 5.40 -1.26 17.88
CA ASP A 92 6.45 -2.08 18.50
C ASP A 92 6.11 -3.58 18.54
N LEU A 93 4.82 -3.94 18.56
CA LEU A 93 4.34 -5.31 18.69
C LEU A 93 4.05 -6.00 17.34
N VAL A 94 4.03 -5.26 16.23
CA VAL A 94 3.60 -5.75 14.93
C VAL A 94 4.66 -5.44 13.85
N SER A 95 4.83 -6.33 12.86
CA SER A 95 5.77 -6.14 11.74
C SER A 95 5.10 -5.76 10.41
N ASN A 96 3.77 -5.87 10.32
CA ASN A 96 2.98 -5.54 9.13
C ASN A 96 1.91 -4.49 9.46
N PRO A 97 1.90 -3.30 8.82
CA PRO A 97 0.98 -2.22 9.17
C PRO A 97 -0.51 -2.60 9.05
N THR A 98 -0.87 -3.55 8.18
CA THR A 98 -2.26 -4.04 8.08
C THR A 98 -2.75 -4.71 9.37
N ILE A 99 -1.87 -5.48 10.04
CA ILE A 99 -2.15 -6.10 11.34
C ILE A 99 -2.17 -5.04 12.46
N GLY A 100 -1.44 -3.94 12.29
CA GLY A 100 -1.50 -2.77 13.17
C GLY A 100 -2.84 -2.04 13.06
N ALA A 101 -3.31 -1.77 11.85
CA ALA A 101 -4.63 -1.18 11.59
C ALA A 101 -5.78 -2.07 12.12
N LEU A 102 -5.70 -3.39 11.96
CA LEU A 102 -6.65 -4.34 12.55
C LEU A 102 -6.66 -4.25 14.09
N ARG A 103 -5.52 -4.01 14.75
CA ARG A 103 -5.47 -3.76 16.21
C ARG A 103 -6.04 -2.41 16.62
N MET A 104 -5.86 -1.35 15.81
CA MET A 104 -6.52 -0.06 16.05
C MET A 104 -8.05 -0.19 15.91
N GLN A 105 -8.53 -0.89 14.88
CA GLN A 105 -9.96 -1.19 14.69
C GLN A 105 -10.53 -2.03 15.85
N PHE A 106 -9.81 -3.05 16.33
CA PHE A 106 -10.17 -3.82 17.53
C PHE A 106 -10.38 -2.92 18.76
N TRP A 107 -9.51 -1.92 18.99
CA TRP A 107 -9.71 -0.96 20.07
C TRP A 107 -10.92 -0.03 19.85
N ARG A 108 -11.21 0.42 18.62
CA ARG A 108 -12.43 1.19 18.31
C ARG A 108 -13.71 0.40 18.61
N ASP A 109 -13.74 -0.88 18.24
CA ASP A 109 -14.85 -1.80 18.53
C ASP A 109 -14.99 -2.03 20.04
N ASN A 110 -13.87 -2.29 20.73
CA ASN A 110 -13.86 -2.53 22.18
C ASN A 110 -14.37 -1.31 22.96
N ILE A 111 -13.93 -0.10 22.62
CA ILE A 111 -14.43 1.14 23.25
C ILE A 111 -15.91 1.35 22.89
N THR A 112 -16.31 1.16 21.64
CA THR A 112 -17.72 1.29 21.24
C THR A 112 -18.64 0.32 22.01
N ARG A 113 -18.21 -0.93 22.21
CA ARG A 113 -18.93 -1.94 23.01
C ARG A 113 -18.94 -1.60 24.51
N THR A 114 -17.84 -1.07 25.03
CA THR A 114 -17.70 -0.61 26.43
C THR A 114 -18.68 0.52 26.77
N PHE A 115 -18.76 1.54 25.91
CA PHE A 115 -19.74 2.64 26.03
C PHE A 115 -21.19 2.17 25.75
N ALA A 116 -21.38 1.09 24.97
CA ALA A 116 -22.67 0.42 24.79
C ALA A 116 -23.04 -0.55 25.94
N ASN A 117 -22.33 -0.49 27.09
CA ASN A 117 -22.54 -1.34 28.27
C ASN A 117 -22.40 -2.86 28.01
N THR A 118 -21.60 -3.23 27.02
CA THR A 118 -21.28 -4.63 26.68
C THR A 118 -19.75 -4.82 26.59
N PRO A 119 -19.00 -4.55 27.67
CA PRO A 119 -17.54 -4.56 27.63
C PRO A 119 -16.98 -5.94 27.21
N PRO A 120 -15.97 -5.97 26.32
CA PRO A 120 -15.22 -7.19 26.02
C PRO A 120 -14.37 -7.63 27.21
N LYS A 121 -13.87 -8.87 27.19
CA LYS A 121 -13.03 -9.46 28.25
C LYS A 121 -11.57 -8.96 28.24
N GLU A 122 -11.37 -7.69 27.96
CA GLU A 122 -10.06 -7.02 27.99
C GLU A 122 -9.95 -6.19 29.28
N PRO A 123 -8.86 -6.27 30.07
CA PRO A 123 -8.78 -5.64 31.39
C PRO A 123 -8.94 -4.11 31.33
N VAL A 124 -8.38 -3.46 30.31
CA VAL A 124 -8.54 -2.01 30.08
C VAL A 124 -10.00 -1.63 29.84
N ALA A 125 -10.74 -2.46 29.09
CA ALA A 125 -12.16 -2.23 28.79
C ALA A 125 -13.07 -2.51 29.99
N ILE A 126 -12.75 -3.53 30.80
CA ILE A 126 -13.44 -3.84 32.07
C ILE A 126 -13.27 -2.68 33.06
N LEU A 127 -12.05 -2.17 33.24
CA LEU A 127 -11.78 -1.06 34.15
C LEU A 127 -12.40 0.26 33.66
N LEU A 128 -12.40 0.50 32.34
CA LEU A 128 -13.08 1.64 31.73
C LEU A 128 -14.61 1.55 31.90
N HIS A 129 -15.20 0.35 31.80
CA HIS A 129 -16.63 0.16 32.06
C HIS A 129 -17.00 0.47 33.52
N HIS A 130 -16.22 -0.05 34.48
CA HIS A 130 -16.39 0.27 35.90
C HIS A 130 -16.29 1.78 36.18
N ALA A 131 -15.31 2.46 35.55
CA ALA A 131 -15.16 3.91 35.65
C ALA A 131 -16.35 4.68 35.06
N LEU A 132 -16.89 4.26 33.91
CA LEU A 132 -18.07 4.85 33.29
C LEU A 132 -19.34 4.63 34.11
N GLN A 133 -19.49 3.45 34.73
CA GLN A 133 -20.60 3.16 35.64
C GLN A 133 -20.51 4.06 36.88
N SER A 134 -19.35 4.11 37.56
CA SER A 134 -19.13 4.98 38.73
C SER A 134 -19.33 6.46 38.40
N LEU A 135 -18.93 6.92 37.21
CA LEU A 135 -19.19 8.28 36.74
C LEU A 135 -20.70 8.55 36.63
N LYS A 136 -21.46 7.63 36.01
CA LYS A 136 -22.91 7.75 35.81
C LYS A 136 -23.71 7.67 37.10
N GLU A 137 -23.26 6.86 38.07
CA GLU A 137 -23.86 6.76 39.40
C GLU A 137 -23.67 8.05 40.22
N ARG A 138 -22.51 8.70 40.08
CA ARG A 138 -22.23 9.99 40.73
C ARG A 138 -22.88 11.18 40.00
N HIS A 139 -22.91 11.17 38.67
CA HIS A 139 -23.35 12.27 37.81
C HIS A 139 -24.19 11.75 36.64
N PRO A 140 -25.52 11.56 36.83
CA PRO A 140 -26.40 10.97 35.81
C PRO A 140 -26.46 11.71 34.47
N ASN A 141 -26.15 13.02 34.48
CA ASN A 141 -26.22 13.91 33.32
C ASN A 141 -24.86 14.11 32.60
N ALA A 142 -23.81 13.37 32.96
CA ALA A 142 -22.47 13.57 32.38
C ALA A 142 -22.42 13.24 30.87
N PRO A 143 -21.76 14.06 30.03
CA PRO A 143 -21.72 13.89 28.57
C PRO A 143 -20.78 12.75 28.13
N THR A 144 -21.24 11.51 28.32
CA THR A 144 -20.53 10.29 27.90
C THR A 144 -20.29 10.18 26.40
N SER A 145 -21.02 10.94 25.58
CA SER A 145 -20.77 11.11 24.14
C SER A 145 -19.41 11.76 23.87
N SER A 146 -19.10 12.87 24.54
CA SER A 146 -17.84 13.62 24.36
C SER A 146 -16.64 12.78 24.81
N LEU A 147 -16.75 12.06 25.93
CA LEU A 147 -15.74 11.09 26.37
C LEU A 147 -15.47 10.02 25.30
N LYS A 148 -16.51 9.50 24.61
CA LYS A 148 -16.32 8.55 23.51
C LYS A 148 -15.62 9.20 22.31
N ALA A 149 -15.97 10.43 21.96
CA ALA A 149 -15.32 11.17 20.87
C ALA A 149 -13.82 11.37 21.14
N TRP A 150 -13.45 11.79 22.35
CA TRP A 150 -12.05 11.94 22.77
C TRP A 150 -11.25 10.63 22.67
N PHE A 151 -11.81 9.50 23.10
CA PHE A 151 -11.15 8.19 22.90
C PHE A 151 -10.93 7.85 21.41
N MET A 152 -11.85 8.24 20.52
CA MET A 152 -11.67 8.04 19.07
C MET A 152 -10.64 9.01 18.47
N LYS A 153 -10.55 10.27 18.95
CA LYS A 153 -9.52 11.25 18.55
C LYS A 153 -8.12 10.67 18.78
N VAL A 154 -7.87 10.10 19.97
CA VAL A 154 -6.58 9.45 20.31
C VAL A 154 -6.27 8.25 19.41
N ILE A 155 -7.22 7.32 19.17
CA ILE A 155 -6.96 6.15 18.30
C ILE A 155 -6.67 6.60 16.87
N ASN A 156 -7.45 7.54 16.34
CA ASN A 156 -7.27 8.04 14.98
C ASN A 156 -5.92 8.75 14.81
N ALA A 157 -5.50 9.58 15.79
CA ALA A 157 -4.19 10.23 15.79
C ALA A 157 -3.03 9.23 15.87
N ARG A 158 -3.14 8.18 16.69
CA ARG A 158 -2.13 7.11 16.79
C ARG A 158 -2.05 6.24 15.53
N GLU A 159 -3.17 5.97 14.86
CA GLU A 159 -3.19 5.26 13.57
C GLU A 159 -2.56 6.08 12.44
N GLN A 160 -2.84 7.38 12.37
CA GLN A 160 -2.36 8.26 11.30
C GLN A 160 -0.81 8.38 11.23
N TYR A 161 -0.11 8.08 12.32
CA TYR A 161 1.35 8.09 12.42
C TYR A 161 1.95 6.71 12.74
N MET A 162 1.21 5.61 12.50
CA MET A 162 1.66 4.25 12.79
C MET A 162 2.95 3.86 12.05
N ASP A 163 3.15 4.38 10.84
CA ASP A 163 4.31 4.10 9.98
C ASP A 163 5.57 4.91 10.37
N ASN A 164 5.57 5.59 11.52
CA ASN A 164 6.68 6.43 12.03
C ASN A 164 7.18 7.52 11.05
N ARG A 165 6.28 8.05 10.21
CA ARG A 165 6.58 9.19 9.31
C ARG A 165 7.02 10.42 10.13
N PRO A 166 7.98 11.24 9.64
CA PRO A 166 8.35 12.50 10.28
C PRO A 166 7.21 13.53 10.21
N TYR A 167 7.27 14.56 11.07
CA TYR A 167 6.29 15.65 11.05
C TYR A 167 6.70 16.70 10.02
N PRO A 168 5.79 17.21 9.17
CA PRO A 168 6.15 18.18 8.15
C PRO A 168 6.53 19.55 8.71
N THR A 169 5.93 19.95 9.84
CA THR A 169 6.21 21.21 10.55
C THR A 169 6.11 21.04 12.07
N MET A 170 6.60 22.02 12.84
CA MET A 170 6.38 22.11 14.29
C MET A 170 4.88 22.08 14.64
N ASP A 171 4.04 22.83 13.92
CA ASP A 171 2.59 22.88 14.14
C ASP A 171 1.91 21.51 14.00
N ALA A 172 2.44 20.65 13.12
CA ALA A 172 1.94 19.28 12.95
C ALA A 172 2.34 18.36 14.13
N LEU A 173 3.48 18.61 14.76
CA LEU A 173 3.90 17.95 16.00
C LEU A 173 3.06 18.44 17.20
N GLU A 174 2.76 19.74 17.28
CA GLU A 174 1.84 20.30 18.29
C GLU A 174 0.43 19.75 18.14
N SER A 175 -0.10 19.72 16.92
CA SER A 175 -1.40 19.12 16.59
C SER A 175 -1.48 17.63 17.00
N TYR A 176 -0.38 16.89 16.82
CA TYR A 176 -0.28 15.50 17.27
C TYR A 176 -0.21 15.37 18.80
N ALA A 177 0.55 16.24 19.46
CA ALA A 177 0.64 16.27 20.92
C ALA A 177 -0.70 16.63 21.57
N GLU A 178 -1.48 17.52 20.95
CA GLU A 178 -2.84 17.90 21.35
C GLU A 178 -3.84 16.74 21.18
N ALA A 179 -3.90 16.16 19.98
CA ALA A 179 -4.77 15.02 19.66
C ALA A 179 -4.41 13.71 20.40
N THR A 180 -3.26 13.70 21.11
CA THR A 180 -2.86 12.58 21.98
C THR A 180 -2.82 12.97 23.45
N TYR A 181 -1.79 13.69 23.91
CA TYR A 181 -1.52 13.91 25.33
C TYR A 181 -2.45 14.92 26.00
N SER A 182 -2.82 16.03 25.35
CA SER A 182 -3.87 16.94 25.88
C SER A 182 -5.21 16.23 25.96
N THR A 183 -5.55 15.43 24.94
CA THR A 183 -6.78 14.62 24.94
C THR A 183 -6.85 13.61 26.10
N LEU A 184 -5.72 13.05 26.56
CA LEU A 184 -5.70 12.22 27.78
C LEU A 184 -6.00 13.02 29.06
N MET A 185 -5.69 14.33 29.08
CA MET A 185 -6.02 15.24 30.17
C MET A 185 -7.51 15.63 30.14
N TYR A 186 -8.07 15.98 28.98
CA TYR A 186 -9.52 16.23 28.82
C TYR A 186 -10.36 15.02 29.22
N LEU A 187 -9.96 13.81 28.80
CA LEU A 187 -10.57 12.56 29.26
C LEU A 187 -10.56 12.47 30.79
N THR A 188 -9.43 12.78 31.44
CA THR A 188 -9.32 12.72 32.90
C THR A 188 -10.18 13.77 33.60
N LEU A 189 -10.28 15.00 33.06
CA LEU A 189 -11.15 16.08 33.55
C LEU A 189 -12.63 15.74 33.41
N GLY A 190 -13.03 15.16 32.28
CA GLY A 190 -14.41 14.69 32.05
C GLY A 190 -14.82 13.49 32.91
N PHE A 191 -13.86 12.72 33.45
CA PHE A 191 -14.10 11.73 34.52
C PHE A 191 -14.08 12.35 35.94
N LEU A 192 -13.73 13.62 36.10
CA LEU A 192 -13.89 14.45 37.31
C LEU A 192 -15.09 15.43 37.21
N PRO A 193 -16.02 15.22 36.25
CA PRO A 193 -16.96 16.19 35.69
C PRO A 193 -16.57 17.68 35.61
N LEU A 194 -15.29 18.03 35.48
CA LEU A 194 -14.88 19.42 35.31
C LEU A 194 -15.01 19.81 33.84
N HIS A 195 -15.85 20.81 33.56
CA HIS A 195 -16.16 21.32 32.22
C HIS A 195 -15.88 22.84 32.19
N SER A 196 -14.62 23.20 32.42
CA SER A 196 -14.19 24.60 32.59
C SER A 196 -13.13 24.95 31.57
N MET A 197 -13.45 25.89 30.68
CA MET A 197 -12.56 26.34 29.61
C MET A 197 -11.19 26.78 30.11
N SER A 198 -11.12 27.36 31.31
CA SER A 198 -9.85 27.78 31.93
C SER A 198 -8.92 26.60 32.24
N ILE A 199 -9.49 25.44 32.58
CA ILE A 199 -8.75 24.23 32.97
C ILE A 199 -8.43 23.39 31.73
N ASP A 200 -9.33 23.32 30.76
CA ASP A 200 -9.04 22.69 29.45
C ASP A 200 -7.96 23.48 28.70
N HIS A 201 -7.97 24.82 28.72
CA HIS A 201 -6.92 25.64 28.11
C HIS A 201 -5.54 25.42 28.80
N LEU A 202 -5.51 25.33 30.13
CA LEU A 202 -4.31 24.91 30.88
C LEU A 202 -3.86 23.49 30.50
N ALA A 203 -4.80 22.56 30.32
CA ALA A 203 -4.54 21.19 29.95
C ALA A 203 -4.03 21.04 28.50
N SER A 204 -4.45 21.91 27.57
CA SER A 204 -3.90 21.96 26.21
C SER A 204 -2.40 22.24 26.22
N HIS A 205 -1.95 23.32 26.85
CA HIS A 205 -0.53 23.66 26.86
C HIS A 205 0.33 22.63 27.62
N ILE A 206 -0.16 22.12 28.75
CA ILE A 206 0.55 21.07 29.51
C ILE A 206 0.58 19.75 28.71
N GLY A 207 -0.48 19.44 27.98
CA GLY A 207 -0.58 18.26 27.10
C GLY A 207 0.30 18.35 25.86
N LYS A 208 0.28 19.49 25.15
CA LYS A 208 1.20 19.82 24.04
C LYS A 208 2.66 19.66 24.49
N ALA A 209 3.05 20.28 25.60
CA ALA A 209 4.40 20.15 26.19
C ALA A 209 4.77 18.69 26.53
N ALA A 210 3.86 17.95 27.17
CA ALA A 210 4.08 16.56 27.56
C ALA A 210 4.19 15.62 26.33
N GLY A 211 3.42 15.89 25.27
CA GLY A 211 3.43 15.12 24.02
C GLY A 211 4.69 15.35 23.18
N ILE A 212 5.11 16.61 22.99
CA ILE A 212 6.39 16.95 22.34
C ILE A 212 7.55 16.26 23.09
N SER A 213 7.57 16.37 24.43
CA SER A 213 8.56 15.70 25.27
C SER A 213 8.51 14.17 25.18
N ALA A 214 7.32 13.57 24.96
CA ALA A 214 7.19 12.13 24.77
C ALA A 214 7.75 11.66 23.40
N VAL A 215 7.60 12.45 22.34
CA VAL A 215 8.22 12.18 21.03
C VAL A 215 9.74 12.24 21.14
N LEU A 216 10.31 13.26 21.79
CA LEU A 216 11.75 13.36 22.02
C LEU A 216 12.29 12.19 22.87
N ARG A 217 11.57 11.75 23.92
CA ARG A 217 11.93 10.54 24.71
C ARG A 217 11.86 9.24 23.90
N GLY A 218 10.95 9.17 22.93
CA GLY A 218 10.74 7.98 22.10
C GLY A 218 11.77 7.85 20.97
N MET A 219 12.28 8.97 20.44
CA MET A 219 13.16 9.00 19.25
C MET A 219 14.36 8.04 19.35
N PRO A 220 15.12 7.93 20.47
CA PRO A 220 16.24 6.98 20.58
C PRO A 220 15.86 5.50 20.44
N LEU A 221 14.60 5.12 20.73
CA LEU A 221 14.10 3.76 20.59
C LEU A 221 13.56 3.47 19.18
N ILE A 222 13.12 4.51 18.47
CA ILE A 222 12.49 4.42 17.14
C ILE A 222 13.53 4.60 16.02
N ALA A 223 14.60 5.38 16.27
CA ALA A 223 15.78 5.45 15.41
C ALA A 223 16.61 4.16 15.45
N PHE A 224 16.66 3.47 16.60
CA PHE A 224 17.42 2.23 16.79
C PHE A 224 16.54 1.14 17.45
N PRO A 225 15.61 0.54 16.69
CA PRO A 225 14.71 -0.49 17.23
C PRO A 225 15.49 -1.74 17.66
N PRO A 226 15.16 -2.35 18.82
CA PRO A 226 15.84 -3.56 19.28
C PRO A 226 15.55 -4.76 18.36
N PRO A 227 16.47 -5.74 18.29
CA PRO A 227 16.26 -6.96 17.50
C PRO A 227 15.01 -7.72 17.96
N PRO A 228 14.30 -8.40 17.04
CA PRO A 228 13.03 -9.07 17.36
C PRO A 228 13.25 -10.23 18.36
N ASN A 229 12.44 -10.25 19.41
CA ASN A 229 12.52 -11.28 20.46
C ASN A 229 12.29 -12.69 19.88
N HIS A 230 13.29 -13.57 19.98
CA HIS A 230 13.27 -14.98 19.50
C HIS A 230 12.27 -15.91 20.23
N HIS A 231 11.27 -15.38 20.94
CA HIS A 231 10.33 -16.13 21.77
C HIS A 231 8.93 -16.24 21.16
N SER A 232 8.66 -15.59 20.03
CA SER A 232 7.47 -15.84 19.22
C SER A 232 7.68 -17.06 18.33
N ASN A 233 6.97 -18.15 18.63
CA ASN A 233 7.08 -19.43 17.92
C ASN A 233 6.60 -19.38 16.44
N SER A 234 6.21 -18.19 15.95
CA SER A 234 5.93 -17.88 14.55
C SER A 234 7.16 -17.84 13.65
N GLY A 235 8.39 -17.90 14.19
CA GLY A 235 9.62 -17.89 13.40
C GLY A 235 9.95 -19.20 12.66
N ALA A 236 9.29 -20.31 13.00
CA ALA A 236 9.72 -21.65 12.57
C ALA A 236 9.32 -22.06 11.13
N SER A 237 8.46 -21.31 10.44
CA SER A 237 7.99 -21.62 9.07
C SER A 237 8.50 -20.67 7.98
N ALA A 238 9.26 -19.63 8.33
CA ALA A 238 9.77 -18.62 7.39
C ALA A 238 11.17 -18.98 6.82
N GLY A 239 11.43 -20.28 6.59
CA GLY A 239 12.77 -20.83 6.36
C GLY A 239 13.06 -21.39 4.96
N SER A 240 12.39 -20.91 3.90
CA SER A 240 12.63 -21.40 2.53
C SER A 240 12.29 -20.41 1.38
N LEU A 241 12.14 -19.12 1.67
CA LEU A 241 11.86 -18.08 0.67
C LEU A 241 12.83 -16.91 0.84
N GLY A 242 13.50 -16.51 -0.25
CA GLY A 242 14.54 -15.46 -0.27
C GLY A 242 14.01 -14.03 -0.20
N GLY A 243 12.98 -13.78 0.61
CA GLY A 243 12.60 -12.42 0.97
C GLY A 243 13.40 -11.99 2.20
N GLU A 244 14.10 -10.86 2.13
CA GLU A 244 14.68 -10.25 3.33
C GLU A 244 13.52 -9.91 4.29
N GLY A 245 13.51 -10.59 5.44
CA GLY A 245 12.54 -10.31 6.51
C GLY A 245 12.86 -8.94 7.11
N GLY A 246 12.27 -7.89 6.51
CA GLY A 246 12.65 -6.49 6.68
C GLY A 246 13.00 -6.13 8.12
N ALA A 247 14.29 -5.87 8.35
CA ALA A 247 14.74 -5.27 9.60
C ALA A 247 13.99 -3.95 9.80
N ARG A 248 13.48 -3.70 11.01
CA ARG A 248 12.72 -2.49 11.30
C ARG A 248 13.57 -1.26 10.99
N GLN A 249 13.20 -0.54 9.93
CA GLN A 249 13.94 0.63 9.49
C GLN A 249 13.78 1.75 10.52
N GLY A 250 14.90 2.25 11.02
CA GLY A 250 14.92 3.32 12.01
C GLY A 250 14.34 4.62 11.46
N ALA A 251 13.52 5.29 12.27
CA ALA A 251 12.86 6.55 11.88
C ALA A 251 13.19 7.68 12.87
N VAL A 252 13.30 8.90 12.33
CA VAL A 252 13.55 10.12 13.12
C VAL A 252 12.27 10.94 13.14
N LEU A 253 11.68 11.10 14.33
CA LEU A 253 10.40 11.76 14.55
C LEU A 253 10.53 13.27 14.87
N LEU A 254 11.56 13.93 14.33
CA LEU A 254 11.71 15.39 14.43
C LEU A 254 10.91 16.09 13.31
N PRO A 255 10.51 17.36 13.49
CA PRO A 255 9.92 18.17 12.44
C PRO A 255 10.91 18.45 11.27
N LEU A 256 10.43 18.36 10.03
CA LEU A 256 11.25 18.51 8.82
C LEU A 256 11.73 19.94 8.59
N ASP A 257 10.96 20.94 9.00
CA ASP A 257 11.34 22.36 9.06
C ASP A 257 12.54 22.56 10.00
N VAL A 258 12.43 22.13 11.26
CA VAL A 258 13.52 22.19 12.25
C VAL A 258 14.77 21.43 11.77
N MET A 259 14.59 20.26 11.14
CA MET A 259 15.70 19.51 10.55
C MET A 259 16.36 20.24 9.38
N ALA A 260 15.62 20.99 8.57
CA ALA A 260 16.18 21.81 7.50
C ALA A 260 16.96 23.02 8.05
N ASP A 261 16.36 23.78 8.97
CA ASP A 261 16.96 24.97 9.58
C ASP A 261 18.27 24.67 10.33
N THR A 262 18.36 23.48 10.92
CA THR A 262 19.56 22.99 11.62
C THR A 262 20.51 22.16 10.74
N ASN A 263 20.18 21.96 9.46
CA ASN A 263 20.91 21.11 8.50
C ASN A 263 21.10 19.65 9.00
N THR A 264 20.17 19.16 9.82
CA THR A 264 20.17 17.81 10.40
C THR A 264 19.61 16.79 9.40
N LYS A 265 20.44 15.86 8.92
CA LYS A 265 19.99 14.80 8.00
C LYS A 265 19.58 13.55 8.74
N GLN A 266 18.42 12.97 8.38
CA GLN A 266 17.96 11.69 8.94
C GLN A 266 19.01 10.57 8.76
N GLU A 267 19.70 10.53 7.62
CA GLU A 267 20.75 9.55 7.36
C GLU A 267 21.93 9.67 8.34
N ASP A 268 22.38 10.89 8.64
CA ASP A 268 23.48 11.11 9.59
C ASP A 268 23.07 10.72 11.01
N VAL A 269 21.83 10.98 11.43
CA VAL A 269 21.29 10.51 12.72
C VAL A 269 21.27 8.97 12.79
N LEU A 270 20.87 8.29 11.73
CA LEU A 270 20.83 6.81 11.68
C LEU A 270 22.23 6.17 11.56
N ARG A 271 23.21 6.87 10.99
CA ARG A 271 24.61 6.40 10.86
C ARG A 271 25.48 6.72 12.09
N GLN A 272 25.28 7.89 12.70
CA GLN A 272 26.20 8.47 13.69
C GLN A 272 25.56 8.64 15.09
N GLY A 273 24.23 8.45 15.21
CA GLY A 273 23.51 8.56 16.48
C GLY A 273 23.63 9.96 17.10
N ALA A 274 24.10 10.01 18.35
CA ALA A 274 24.29 11.24 19.12
C ALA A 274 25.30 12.23 18.49
N ASN A 275 26.20 11.76 17.63
CA ASN A 275 27.26 12.57 17.02
C ASN A 275 26.84 13.24 15.70
N ALA A 276 25.59 13.05 15.25
CA ALA A 276 25.12 13.64 14.00
C ALA A 276 25.11 15.19 14.06
N PRO A 277 25.61 15.88 13.02
CA PRO A 277 25.62 17.35 12.97
C PRO A 277 24.19 17.92 12.97
N GLY A 278 24.01 19.08 13.62
CA GLY A 278 22.73 19.78 13.77
C GLY A 278 21.75 19.16 14.77
N LEU A 279 21.88 17.85 15.10
CA LEU A 279 20.88 17.12 15.87
C LEU A 279 20.60 17.74 17.26
N LYS A 280 21.63 18.20 17.97
CA LYS A 280 21.45 18.84 19.28
C LYS A 280 20.67 20.14 19.16
N ASP A 281 20.93 20.92 18.12
CA ASP A 281 20.24 22.18 17.85
C ASP A 281 18.78 21.92 17.45
N ALA A 282 18.52 20.84 16.71
CA ALA A 282 17.17 20.40 16.36
C ALA A 282 16.37 19.96 17.61
N VAL A 283 17.00 19.19 18.51
CA VAL A 283 16.41 18.82 19.80
C VAL A 283 16.20 20.06 20.67
N PHE A 284 17.15 21.01 20.70
CA PHE A 284 17.04 22.25 21.44
C PHE A 284 15.83 23.09 21.00
N GLN A 285 15.59 23.26 19.70
CA GLN A 285 14.43 24.00 19.20
C GLN A 285 13.10 23.32 19.60
N VAL A 286 12.98 21.99 19.41
CA VAL A 286 11.77 21.24 19.78
C VAL A 286 11.56 21.21 21.31
N ALA A 287 12.63 21.11 22.10
CA ALA A 287 12.57 21.16 23.56
C ALA A 287 12.22 22.56 24.09
N THR A 288 12.69 23.62 23.43
CA THR A 288 12.34 25.01 23.73
C THR A 288 10.85 25.22 23.53
N ARG A 289 10.28 24.78 22.40
CA ARG A 289 8.84 24.88 22.13
C ARG A 289 7.98 24.14 23.16
N ALA A 290 8.44 22.97 23.65
CA ALA A 290 7.79 22.27 24.76
C ALA A 290 7.87 23.05 26.09
N ASN A 291 8.96 23.78 26.34
CA ASN A 291 9.13 24.62 27.51
C ASN A 291 8.29 25.91 27.43
N ASP A 292 8.15 26.51 26.26
CA ASP A 292 7.31 27.70 26.03
C ASP A 292 5.86 27.45 26.46
N HIS A 293 5.28 26.32 26.08
CA HIS A 293 3.94 25.93 26.54
C HIS A 293 3.85 25.78 28.08
N LEU A 294 4.91 25.31 28.76
CA LEU A 294 4.93 25.25 30.23
C LEU A 294 5.04 26.66 30.86
N ILE A 295 5.75 27.59 30.20
CA ILE A 295 5.82 29.00 30.61
C ILE A 295 4.44 29.66 30.42
N THR A 296 3.79 29.48 29.27
CA THR A 296 2.42 29.96 29.01
C THR A 296 1.44 29.40 30.03
N ALA A 297 1.46 28.09 30.29
CA ALA A 297 0.62 27.47 31.32
C ALA A 297 0.88 28.03 32.73
N ARG A 298 2.14 28.31 33.10
CA ARG A 298 2.46 28.97 34.38
C ARG A 298 1.91 30.40 34.45
N ASN A 299 2.03 31.16 33.36
CA ASN A 299 1.53 32.53 33.27
C ASN A 299 -0.01 32.58 33.34
N MET A 300 -0.70 31.67 32.65
CA MET A 300 -2.16 31.51 32.75
C MET A 300 -2.58 31.13 34.17
N LEU A 301 -1.90 30.16 34.78
CA LEU A 301 -2.17 29.73 36.16
C LEU A 301 -2.03 30.87 37.16
N GLN A 302 -0.99 31.71 37.01
CA GLN A 302 -0.81 32.91 37.83
C GLN A 302 -1.92 33.94 37.57
N ARG A 303 -2.27 34.23 36.30
CA ARG A 303 -3.38 35.15 35.96
C ARG A 303 -4.71 34.70 36.58
N LEU A 304 -5.03 33.41 36.50
CA LEU A 304 -6.23 32.82 37.10
C LEU A 304 -6.21 32.89 38.63
N GLN A 305 -5.05 32.69 39.28
CA GLN A 305 -4.89 32.90 40.73
C GLN A 305 -5.02 34.38 41.14
N GLU A 306 -4.63 35.31 40.27
CA GLU A 306 -4.82 36.76 40.43
C GLU A 306 -6.24 37.23 40.05
N GLY A 307 -7.15 36.33 39.67
CA GLY A 307 -8.52 36.66 39.24
C GLY A 307 -8.60 37.43 37.91
N LYS A 308 -7.52 37.42 37.12
CA LYS A 308 -7.41 38.06 35.80
C LYS A 308 -7.80 37.08 34.70
N ASP A 309 -8.12 37.64 33.54
CA ASP A 309 -8.33 36.82 32.34
C ASP A 309 -7.04 36.14 31.87
N MET A 310 -7.17 35.02 31.14
CA MET A 310 -6.04 34.26 30.63
C MET A 310 -5.20 35.06 29.63
N GLY A 311 -5.80 36.00 28.90
CA GLY A 311 -5.10 36.99 28.08
C GLY A 311 -4.63 36.49 26.70
N HIS A 312 -5.12 35.34 26.26
CA HIS A 312 -5.43 35.03 24.86
C HIS A 312 -6.61 34.03 24.83
N ASP A 313 -7.32 33.99 23.72
CA ASP A 313 -8.46 33.10 23.51
C ASP A 313 -8.01 31.63 23.43
N PHE A 314 -8.93 30.69 23.60
CA PHE A 314 -8.64 29.25 23.56
C PHE A 314 -8.74 28.73 22.11
N GLU A 315 -7.61 28.30 21.54
CA GLU A 315 -7.49 27.85 20.15
C GLU A 315 -8.46 26.73 19.74
N HIS A 316 -8.94 25.94 20.70
CA HIS A 316 -9.83 24.78 20.49
C HIS A 316 -11.26 25.01 21.03
N GLU A 317 -11.65 26.25 21.34
CA GLU A 317 -13.01 26.60 21.73
C GLU A 317 -14.00 26.28 20.60
N GLY A 318 -15.03 25.49 20.91
CA GLY A 318 -16.01 25.04 19.91
C GLY A 318 -15.61 23.81 19.07
N GLU A 319 -14.44 23.19 19.29
CA GLU A 319 -14.18 21.85 18.74
C GLU A 319 -15.13 20.79 19.32
N GLU A 320 -15.38 19.70 18.57
CA GLU A 320 -16.23 18.57 19.01
C GLU A 320 -15.68 17.93 20.31
N GLY A 321 -16.24 18.37 21.45
CA GLY A 321 -15.85 17.91 22.78
C GLY A 321 -15.69 19.03 23.81
N HIS A 322 -15.40 20.26 23.38
CA HIS A 322 -15.31 21.48 24.21
C HIS A 322 -16.61 22.30 24.14
N ASP A 323 -17.75 21.64 24.42
CA ASP A 323 -19.06 22.30 24.53
C ASP A 323 -19.26 22.83 25.96
N TYR A 324 -18.81 24.07 26.19
CA TYR A 324 -19.11 24.82 27.41
C TYR A 324 -20.52 25.41 27.27
N GLY A 325 -21.52 24.63 27.68
CA GLY A 325 -22.93 24.94 27.45
C GLY A 325 -23.35 26.34 27.92
N MET A 326 -24.35 26.92 27.24
CA MET A 326 -24.69 28.36 27.25
C MET A 326 -25.25 28.95 28.57
N GLN A 327 -24.84 28.44 29.74
CA GLN A 327 -24.80 29.21 30.98
C GLN A 327 -23.70 30.27 30.84
N GLY A 328 -24.03 31.37 30.13
CA GLY A 328 -23.10 32.44 29.86
C GLY A 328 -22.46 32.98 31.14
N ARG A 329 -21.14 33.22 31.08
CA ARG A 329 -20.29 33.74 32.16
C ARG A 329 -20.76 35.13 32.59
N GLY A 330 -21.80 35.17 33.42
CA GLY A 330 -22.40 36.40 33.92
C GLY A 330 -21.37 37.19 34.72
N LEU A 331 -21.40 38.52 34.59
CA LEU A 331 -20.45 39.46 35.20
C LEU A 331 -20.46 39.49 36.75
N ASN A 332 -21.10 38.52 37.41
CA ASN A 332 -21.35 38.44 38.85
C ASN A 332 -21.18 37.02 39.43
N GLU A 333 -20.44 36.10 38.79
CA GLU A 333 -19.98 34.89 39.50
C GLU A 333 -18.83 35.21 40.47
N PRO A 334 -18.80 34.59 41.67
CA PRO A 334 -17.78 34.87 42.67
C PRO A 334 -16.42 34.30 42.27
N GLN A 335 -15.36 35.09 42.46
CA GLN A 335 -13.97 34.72 42.14
C GLN A 335 -13.49 33.41 42.81
N SER A 336 -14.16 32.98 43.88
CA SER A 336 -13.91 31.68 44.53
C SER A 336 -14.20 30.47 43.64
N ALA A 337 -15.13 30.57 42.68
CA ALA A 337 -15.56 29.43 41.85
C ALA A 337 -14.41 28.89 40.99
N ALA A 338 -13.75 29.76 40.20
CA ALA A 338 -12.62 29.37 39.35
C ALA A 338 -11.43 28.82 40.17
N ALA A 339 -11.19 29.36 41.37
CA ALA A 339 -10.16 28.84 42.28
C ALA A 339 -10.53 27.45 42.84
N GLU A 340 -11.81 27.19 43.12
CA GLU A 340 -12.29 25.89 43.57
C GLU A 340 -12.26 24.84 42.44
N GLU A 341 -12.66 25.20 41.22
CA GLU A 341 -12.51 24.34 40.05
C GLU A 341 -11.04 23.97 39.81
N LEU A 342 -10.14 24.97 39.87
CA LEU A 342 -8.70 24.76 39.74
C LEU A 342 -8.16 23.82 40.82
N ALA A 343 -8.59 23.98 42.08
CA ALA A 343 -8.22 23.08 43.18
C ALA A 343 -8.72 21.64 42.95
N ARG A 344 -9.93 21.47 42.39
CA ARG A 344 -10.49 20.15 42.02
C ARG A 344 -9.72 19.51 40.86
N GLY A 345 -9.29 20.31 39.88
CA GLY A 345 -8.57 19.88 38.67
C GLY A 345 -7.05 19.71 38.83
N PHE A 346 -6.45 20.30 39.88
CA PHE A 346 -5.01 20.39 40.10
C PHE A 346 -4.24 19.07 39.87
N GLY A 347 -4.76 17.95 40.38
CA GLY A 347 -4.13 16.63 40.22
C GLY A 347 -3.97 16.16 38.78
N VAL A 348 -4.79 16.66 37.84
CA VAL A 348 -4.66 16.36 36.40
C VAL A 348 -3.54 17.19 35.75
N LEU A 349 -3.25 18.39 36.27
CA LEU A 349 -2.25 19.32 35.73
C LEU A 349 -0.80 18.96 36.15
N MET A 350 -0.64 18.09 37.16
CA MET A 350 0.65 17.61 37.68
C MET A 350 1.65 17.04 36.65
N PRO A 351 1.28 16.49 35.47
CA PRO A 351 2.23 16.09 34.43
C PRO A 351 3.17 17.22 33.98
N ALA A 352 2.79 18.50 34.16
CA ALA A 352 3.68 19.65 33.96
C ALA A 352 5.00 19.52 34.75
N VAL A 353 4.92 19.09 36.02
CA VAL A 353 6.10 18.89 36.90
C VAL A 353 7.01 17.80 36.33
N SER A 354 6.43 16.66 35.91
CA SER A 354 7.19 15.56 35.30
C SER A 354 7.79 15.90 33.94
N THR A 355 7.17 16.82 33.20
CA THR A 355 7.66 17.29 31.90
C THR A 355 8.82 18.25 32.10
N ARG A 356 8.67 19.24 32.98
CA ARG A 356 9.72 20.19 33.37
C ARG A 356 10.96 19.47 33.94
N LEU A 357 10.80 18.57 34.90
CA LEU A 357 11.92 17.82 35.51
C LEU A 357 12.68 16.94 34.50
N TRP A 358 12.08 16.63 33.36
CA TRP A 358 12.76 15.94 32.26
C TRP A 358 13.46 16.90 31.31
N LEU A 359 12.85 18.05 30.98
CA LEU A 359 13.51 19.11 30.19
C LEU A 359 14.75 19.66 30.90
N GLU A 360 14.68 19.90 32.22
CA GLU A 360 15.83 20.28 33.06
C GLU A 360 16.94 19.20 33.14
N ARG A 361 16.66 17.95 32.74
CA ARG A 361 17.66 16.87 32.60
C ARG A 361 18.23 16.83 31.20
N LEU A 362 17.42 17.10 30.17
CA LEU A 362 17.87 17.21 28.78
C LEU A 362 18.80 18.42 28.57
N GLU A 363 18.50 19.55 29.20
CA GLU A 363 19.36 20.74 29.25
C GLU A 363 20.74 20.42 29.87
N LYS A 364 20.75 19.79 31.05
CA LYS A 364 22.00 19.34 31.72
C LYS A 364 22.76 18.26 30.93
N ALA A 365 22.08 17.56 30.02
CA ALA A 365 22.67 16.62 29.10
C ALA A 365 23.19 17.25 27.80
N ASP A 366 23.18 18.58 27.66
CA ASP A 366 23.60 19.28 26.44
C ASP A 366 22.77 18.82 25.21
N PHE A 367 21.46 18.73 25.43
CA PHE A 367 20.40 18.30 24.48
C PHE A 367 20.62 16.93 23.81
N ASP A 368 21.51 16.12 24.38
CA ASP A 368 21.82 14.76 23.95
C ASP A 368 20.80 13.75 24.49
N ILE A 369 19.74 13.51 23.71
CA ILE A 369 18.67 12.53 24.00
C ILE A 369 19.15 11.08 24.14
N PHE A 370 20.35 10.73 23.65
CA PHE A 370 20.82 9.35 23.65
C PHE A 370 21.45 8.95 24.98
N ARG A 371 21.84 9.91 25.83
CA ARG A 371 22.40 9.63 27.16
C ARG A 371 21.44 8.84 28.03
N GLU A 372 21.97 7.78 28.64
CA GLU A 372 21.23 6.95 29.59
C GLU A 372 20.73 7.77 30.81
N GLU A 373 21.48 8.81 31.19
CA GLU A 373 21.11 9.81 32.21
C GLU A 373 19.82 10.58 31.93
N VAL A 374 19.41 10.73 30.66
CA VAL A 374 18.13 11.36 30.26
C VAL A 374 16.99 10.35 30.24
N ARG A 375 17.31 9.07 30.01
CA ARG A 375 16.37 7.95 29.86
C ARG A 375 16.02 7.26 31.19
N GLY A 376 16.88 7.37 32.20
CA GLY A 376 16.67 6.78 33.53
C GLY A 376 15.45 7.33 34.30
N ARG A 377 14.93 6.54 35.25
CA ARG A 377 13.82 6.95 36.13
C ARG A 377 14.27 8.05 37.10
N SER A 378 13.57 9.18 37.15
CA SER A 378 13.85 10.28 38.08
C SER A 378 13.34 9.98 39.49
N LEU A 379 14.26 9.61 40.39
CA LEU A 379 13.98 9.37 41.82
C LEU A 379 13.53 10.63 42.59
N SER A 380 13.71 11.82 42.02
CA SER A 380 13.26 13.10 42.61
C SER A 380 11.76 13.35 42.50
N LEU A 381 11.04 12.65 41.60
CA LEU A 381 9.62 12.90 41.32
C LEU A 381 8.71 12.88 42.57
N PRO A 382 8.83 11.90 43.49
CA PRO A 382 8.04 11.89 44.72
C PRO A 382 8.31 13.13 45.57
N TRP A 383 9.57 13.43 45.89
CA TRP A 383 9.93 14.57 46.74
C TRP A 383 9.55 15.92 46.13
N SER A 384 9.77 16.12 44.83
CA SER A 384 9.37 17.34 44.12
C SER A 384 7.85 17.51 44.01
N ALA A 385 7.06 16.46 44.22
CA ALA A 385 5.60 16.51 44.27
C ALA A 385 5.06 16.59 45.71
N ASP A 386 5.72 15.95 46.68
CA ASP A 386 5.42 16.06 48.12
C ASP A 386 5.65 17.48 48.67
N PHE A 387 6.54 18.27 48.04
CA PHE A 387 6.71 19.70 48.30
C PHE A 387 5.59 20.61 47.73
N ALA A 388 4.47 20.05 47.25
CA ALA A 388 3.31 20.81 46.76
C ALA A 388 2.08 20.92 47.72
N PRO A 389 2.20 21.09 49.06
CA PRO A 389 1.06 21.44 49.90
C PRO A 389 0.90 22.98 49.98
N GLY A 390 -0.06 23.53 49.24
CA GLY A 390 -0.68 24.82 49.58
C GLY A 390 0.20 26.08 49.52
N SER A 391 1.10 26.21 48.55
CA SER A 391 1.74 27.50 48.20
C SER A 391 1.97 27.61 46.68
N PRO A 392 1.99 28.82 46.09
CA PRO A 392 2.11 29.00 44.64
C PRO A 392 3.49 28.60 44.13
N LEU A 393 3.59 28.28 42.82
CA LEU A 393 4.85 27.94 42.15
C LEU A 393 5.88 29.06 42.34
N GLY A 394 6.84 28.81 43.23
CA GLY A 394 7.41 29.83 44.11
C GLY A 394 8.19 30.98 43.45
N ALA A 395 8.29 32.06 44.23
CA ALA A 395 9.11 33.22 43.92
C ALA A 395 10.60 32.95 44.19
N GLN A 396 11.39 32.95 43.13
CA GLN A 396 12.76 33.44 43.13
C GLN A 396 12.91 34.29 41.87
N GLY A 397 13.25 35.57 42.01
CA GLY A 397 13.23 36.50 40.88
C GLY A 397 13.17 38.00 41.21
N GLU A 398 13.26 38.40 42.48
CA GLU A 398 13.33 39.83 42.83
C GLU A 398 14.75 40.22 43.27
N LYS A 399 15.48 40.87 42.37
CA LYS A 399 16.59 41.78 42.69
C LYS A 399 16.66 42.91 41.66
N SER A 400 16.79 44.13 42.18
CA SER A 400 17.18 45.37 41.48
C SER A 400 16.44 45.71 40.18
N THR A 401 15.45 46.60 40.31
CA THR A 401 15.38 47.76 39.42
C THR A 401 16.61 48.66 39.61
N VAL A 402 17.10 49.27 38.52
CA VAL A 402 17.76 50.60 38.43
C VAL A 402 18.19 50.79 36.96
N ASN A 403 18.21 52.04 36.49
CA ASN A 403 18.54 52.41 35.10
C ASN A 403 20.06 52.64 34.88
N ASP A 404 20.37 52.94 33.62
CA ASP A 404 21.49 53.76 33.12
C ASP A 404 22.86 53.08 32.87
N GLY A 405 23.43 53.39 31.68
CA GLY A 405 24.85 53.21 31.35
C GLY A 405 25.21 51.97 30.51
N PRO A 406 25.73 52.14 29.28
CA PRO A 406 26.53 51.11 28.61
C PRO A 406 28.01 51.19 29.04
N ASP A 407 28.74 50.07 29.03
CA ASP A 407 30.14 50.03 28.57
C ASP A 407 30.75 48.61 28.46
N ILE A 408 31.28 48.32 27.26
CA ILE A 408 32.62 47.79 26.93
C ILE A 408 33.30 46.72 27.84
N GLU A 409 33.38 45.50 27.28
CA GLU A 409 34.49 44.50 27.31
C GLU A 409 35.09 43.87 28.60
N ALA A 410 35.65 42.67 28.36
CA ALA A 410 36.82 42.05 28.99
C ALA A 410 36.79 41.51 30.45
N GLY A 411 36.80 40.17 30.55
CA GLY A 411 38.04 39.49 30.96
C GLY A 411 38.15 38.91 32.38
N ARG A 412 38.04 37.57 32.44
CA ARG A 412 38.62 36.61 33.43
C ARG A 412 39.48 37.18 34.59
N LYS A 413 39.21 36.71 35.83
CA LYS A 413 40.26 36.43 36.82
C LYS A 413 40.05 35.08 37.54
N ASN A 414 41.16 34.50 38.00
CA ASN A 414 41.24 33.14 38.53
C ASN A 414 41.05 33.06 40.06
N SER A 415 40.48 31.93 40.50
CA SER A 415 40.95 31.00 41.54
C SER A 415 41.53 31.51 42.88
N LEU A 416 41.08 30.87 43.98
CA LEU A 416 41.86 30.75 45.21
C LEU A 416 41.48 29.46 45.98
N TYR A 417 42.35 28.44 45.90
CA TYR A 417 42.36 27.23 46.75
C TYR A 417 43.81 26.75 46.95
N PRO A 418 44.18 26.34 48.17
CA PRO A 418 45.28 25.40 48.37
C PRO A 418 44.99 24.35 49.49
N PRO A 419 45.79 23.26 49.63
CA PRO A 419 46.40 22.43 48.59
C PRO A 419 46.42 20.89 48.94
N LEU A 420 47.16 20.09 48.16
CA LEU A 420 47.71 18.73 48.43
C LEU A 420 46.79 17.50 48.23
N GLN A 421 47.22 16.38 47.61
CA GLN A 421 48.46 16.11 46.84
C GLN A 421 48.25 14.94 45.83
N SER A 422 49.13 14.84 44.80
CA SER A 422 49.11 13.85 43.70
C SER A 422 50.24 12.80 43.79
N VAL A 423 50.17 11.78 42.92
CA VAL A 423 51.32 11.03 42.38
C VAL A 423 51.08 10.81 40.87
N ASP A 424 52.13 10.93 40.05
CA ASP A 424 52.04 11.14 38.60
C ASP A 424 52.54 9.96 37.73
N THR A 425 52.20 10.00 36.42
CA THR A 425 53.13 9.92 35.25
C THR A 425 52.28 10.00 33.96
N GLN A 426 52.39 11.04 33.12
CA GLN A 426 53.43 11.34 32.11
C GLN A 426 53.54 10.26 30.99
N THR A 427 53.69 10.59 29.70
CA THR A 427 54.35 11.77 29.08
C THR A 427 53.65 12.27 27.78
N SER A 428 54.18 13.32 27.15
CA SER A 428 53.56 14.13 26.09
C SER A 428 54.00 13.85 24.65
N ILE A 429 53.26 14.42 23.69
CA ILE A 429 53.56 14.48 22.24
C ILE A 429 54.81 15.33 21.95
N ALA A 430 55.52 15.02 20.85
CA ALA A 430 56.53 15.88 20.22
C ALA A 430 56.30 15.96 18.69
N THR A 431 56.78 17.04 18.07
CA THR A 431 56.61 17.37 16.64
C THR A 431 57.91 17.20 15.86
N GLU A 432 57.86 16.75 14.59
CA GLU A 432 58.95 16.98 13.63
C GLU A 432 58.46 16.97 12.16
N VAL A 433 59.36 17.27 11.21
CA VAL A 433 59.07 17.80 9.87
C VAL A 433 59.65 16.90 8.75
N ASP A 434 59.06 17.00 7.55
CA ASP A 434 59.45 16.46 6.22
C ASP A 434 60.63 15.49 6.10
N ASN A 435 60.37 14.32 5.50
CA ASN A 435 61.35 13.63 4.67
C ASN A 435 60.68 12.75 3.59
N PRO A 436 60.86 13.00 2.28
CA PRO A 436 60.35 12.12 1.23
C PRO A 436 61.24 10.86 1.02
N ASN A 437 60.63 9.79 0.49
CA ASN A 437 61.27 8.52 0.07
C ASN A 437 61.63 7.49 1.17
N VAL A 438 60.65 7.00 1.94
CA VAL A 438 60.68 5.60 2.44
C VAL A 438 59.30 4.96 2.27
N VAL A 439 59.23 3.74 1.70
CA VAL A 439 58.00 2.95 1.58
C VAL A 439 58.19 1.58 2.25
N PRO A 440 57.54 1.30 3.39
CA PRO A 440 57.60 -0.01 4.05
C PRO A 440 56.22 -0.72 4.11
N ILE A 441 55.90 -1.42 3.02
CA ILE A 441 55.26 -2.75 2.99
C ILE A 441 54.27 -3.07 4.14
N LEU A 442 52.97 -2.82 3.91
CA LEU A 442 51.90 -3.33 4.78
C LEU A 442 51.80 -4.86 4.70
N ARG A 443 52.04 -5.54 5.83
CA ARG A 443 52.07 -7.00 5.93
C ARG A 443 50.65 -7.55 6.16
N HIS A 444 50.09 -8.24 5.15
CA HIS A 444 48.74 -8.83 5.24
C HIS A 444 48.55 -9.70 6.50
N ARG A 445 47.51 -9.38 7.30
CA ARG A 445 46.82 -10.36 8.14
C ARG A 445 45.57 -10.83 7.40
N LYS A 446 45.49 -12.14 7.09
CA LYS A 446 44.31 -12.73 6.44
C LYS A 446 43.21 -12.99 7.46
N SER A 447 42.04 -12.39 7.28
CA SER A 447 40.79 -12.78 7.93
C SER A 447 39.95 -13.63 6.96
N HIS A 448 40.13 -14.95 6.99
CA HIS A 448 39.22 -15.87 6.30
C HIS A 448 38.01 -16.19 7.19
N ILE A 449 36.86 -15.59 6.87
CA ILE A 449 35.50 -16.13 7.03
C ILE A 449 34.66 -15.42 5.97
N GLY A 450 33.91 -16.17 5.18
CA GLY A 450 33.41 -15.69 3.88
C GLY A 450 31.98 -15.18 3.90
N THR A 451 31.81 -13.88 3.66
CA THR A 451 30.59 -13.31 3.04
C THR A 451 31.00 -12.68 1.72
N TYR A 452 30.96 -13.47 0.64
CA TYR A 452 31.08 -12.96 -0.73
C TYR A 452 29.76 -12.28 -1.15
N TRP A 453 29.50 -11.11 -0.57
CA TRP A 453 28.73 -10.09 -1.27
C TRP A 453 29.73 -9.35 -2.15
N GLY A 454 29.71 -9.65 -3.44
CA GLY A 454 30.58 -8.97 -4.40
C GLY A 454 30.33 -7.48 -4.36
N THR A 455 31.39 -6.68 -4.42
CA THR A 455 31.29 -5.29 -4.87
C THR A 455 30.47 -5.28 -6.16
N PHE A 456 29.40 -4.50 -6.22
CA PHE A 456 28.62 -4.31 -7.45
C PHE A 456 29.61 -4.10 -8.61
N PRO A 457 29.55 -4.92 -9.69
CA PRO A 457 30.35 -4.68 -10.87
C PRO A 457 30.15 -3.22 -11.32
N ALA A 458 31.24 -2.55 -11.71
CA ALA A 458 31.17 -1.16 -12.12
C ALA A 458 30.06 -0.96 -13.16
N VAL A 459 29.32 0.15 -13.05
CA VAL A 459 28.13 0.43 -13.86
C VAL A 459 28.52 0.62 -15.33
N VAL A 460 28.56 -0.49 -16.07
CA VAL A 460 28.96 -0.59 -17.47
C VAL A 460 27.83 -1.21 -18.29
N ASP A 461 27.24 -2.32 -17.83
CA ASP A 461 26.10 -2.95 -18.47
C ASP A 461 24.79 -2.62 -17.75
N ASN A 462 24.04 -1.67 -18.30
CA ASN A 462 22.65 -1.43 -17.92
C ASN A 462 21.73 -2.33 -18.78
N PRO A 463 21.10 -3.39 -18.23
CA PRO A 463 20.29 -4.33 -19.02
C PRO A 463 19.01 -3.71 -19.60
N ARG A 464 18.66 -2.45 -19.25
CA ARG A 464 17.60 -1.68 -19.90
C ARG A 464 18.06 -0.87 -21.10
N ARG A 465 19.36 -0.63 -21.25
CA ARG A 465 19.98 0.16 -22.33
C ARG A 465 21.36 -0.43 -22.67
N PRO A 466 21.43 -1.52 -23.45
CA PRO A 466 22.71 -2.04 -23.92
C PRO A 466 23.50 -0.95 -24.65
N LEU A 467 24.82 -0.91 -24.43
CA LEU A 467 25.76 0.08 -24.99
C LEU A 467 25.61 1.53 -24.47
N TRP A 468 24.68 1.84 -23.56
CA TRP A 468 24.57 3.19 -22.97
C TRP A 468 25.56 3.39 -21.83
N LYS A 469 26.48 4.36 -21.98
CA LYS A 469 27.44 4.75 -20.94
C LYS A 469 26.96 6.02 -20.20
N PRO A 470 27.02 6.09 -18.86
CA PRO A 470 26.80 7.33 -18.13
C PRO A 470 27.73 8.45 -18.62
N GLY A 471 27.17 9.62 -18.93
CA GLY A 471 27.94 10.78 -19.43
C GLY A 471 28.11 10.86 -20.96
N GLN A 472 27.53 9.94 -21.72
CA GLN A 472 27.49 9.99 -23.19
C GLN A 472 26.57 11.12 -23.72
N GLU A 473 26.90 11.72 -24.87
CA GLU A 473 26.05 12.74 -25.51
C GLU A 473 24.65 12.17 -25.85
N PRO A 474 23.56 12.91 -25.56
CA PRO A 474 22.19 12.45 -25.82
C PRO A 474 21.78 12.61 -27.29
N GLY A 475 20.96 11.68 -27.78
CA GLY A 475 20.48 11.63 -29.16
C GLY A 475 21.31 10.73 -30.09
N LEU A 476 20.81 10.60 -31.32
CA LEU A 476 21.45 9.97 -32.47
C LEU A 476 21.32 10.90 -33.68
N ASP A 477 22.44 11.44 -34.18
CA ASP A 477 22.47 12.41 -35.27
C ASP A 477 22.48 11.69 -36.64
N PRO A 478 21.41 11.76 -37.46
CA PRO A 478 21.33 11.05 -38.73
C PRO A 478 22.29 11.60 -39.80
N ALA A 479 22.86 12.80 -39.61
CA ALA A 479 23.90 13.32 -40.50
C ALA A 479 25.29 12.73 -40.23
N ARG A 480 25.51 12.13 -39.05
CA ARG A 480 26.78 11.48 -38.67
C ARG A 480 26.77 9.97 -39.00
N PRO A 481 27.91 9.37 -39.35
CA PRO A 481 28.02 7.91 -39.35
C PRO A 481 27.71 7.36 -37.95
N ASN A 482 27.01 6.23 -37.88
CA ASN A 482 26.62 5.54 -36.65
C ASN A 482 25.88 6.43 -35.62
N GLY A 483 25.19 7.49 -36.05
CA GLY A 483 24.49 8.41 -35.15
C GLY A 483 25.41 9.26 -34.27
N GLY A 484 26.72 9.25 -34.51
CA GLY A 484 27.74 9.87 -33.65
C GLY A 484 28.31 8.96 -32.55
N ARG A 485 28.02 7.65 -32.53
CA ARG A 485 28.49 6.71 -31.49
C ARG A 485 29.68 5.85 -31.96
N GLU A 486 30.61 5.58 -31.05
CA GLU A 486 31.82 4.76 -31.29
C GLU A 486 31.51 3.32 -31.73
N GLN A 487 30.42 2.75 -31.21
CA GLN A 487 29.96 1.40 -31.51
C GLN A 487 28.56 1.47 -32.15
N LEU A 488 28.38 0.71 -33.22
CA LEU A 488 27.09 0.59 -33.91
C LEU A 488 26.09 -0.17 -33.03
N LEU A 489 24.85 0.30 -32.99
CA LEU A 489 23.71 -0.46 -32.47
C LEU A 489 23.54 -1.75 -33.31
N PRO A 490 23.34 -2.93 -32.72
CA PRO A 490 23.19 -4.19 -33.45
C PRO A 490 21.82 -4.36 -34.15
N LEU A 491 21.25 -3.26 -34.67
CA LEU A 491 19.98 -3.23 -35.40
C LEU A 491 20.22 -3.43 -36.90
N ARG A 492 20.16 -4.69 -37.33
CA ARG A 492 20.18 -5.13 -38.74
C ARG A 492 19.04 -6.13 -38.99
N ALA A 493 17.81 -5.62 -39.04
CA ALA A 493 16.65 -6.38 -39.49
C ALA A 493 16.42 -6.19 -41.00
N GLU A 494 15.80 -7.17 -41.65
CA GLU A 494 15.21 -6.96 -42.97
C GLU A 494 13.92 -6.15 -42.81
N CYS A 495 13.89 -4.93 -43.36
CA CYS A 495 12.71 -4.08 -43.33
C CYS A 495 11.85 -4.36 -44.58
N ASP A 496 10.56 -4.70 -44.40
CA ASP A 496 9.56 -4.48 -45.46
C ASP A 496 8.99 -3.08 -45.23
N ILE A 497 8.90 -2.29 -46.30
CA ILE A 497 8.62 -0.86 -46.20
C ILE A 497 7.55 -0.53 -47.22
N THR A 498 6.38 -0.11 -46.76
CA THR A 498 5.26 0.24 -47.62
C THR A 498 5.05 1.75 -47.61
N VAL A 499 4.96 2.33 -48.81
CA VAL A 499 4.69 3.75 -49.00
C VAL A 499 3.34 3.89 -49.68
N VAL A 500 2.45 4.65 -49.06
CA VAL A 500 1.12 4.97 -49.62
C VAL A 500 1.03 6.47 -49.83
N ASP A 501 1.12 6.87 -51.10
CA ASP A 501 0.77 8.22 -51.54
C ASP A 501 -0.74 8.23 -51.87
N TYR A 502 -1.51 9.15 -51.28
CA TYR A 502 -2.94 9.25 -51.55
C TYR A 502 -3.49 10.68 -51.63
N SER A 503 -4.52 10.83 -52.45
CA SER A 503 -5.43 11.96 -52.47
C SER A 503 -6.85 11.47 -52.14
N GLU A 504 -7.85 12.29 -52.40
CA GLU A 504 -9.26 11.89 -52.31
C GLU A 504 -9.57 10.86 -53.41
N ASP A 505 -9.15 11.17 -54.64
CA ASP A 505 -9.38 10.39 -55.86
C ASP A 505 -8.40 9.22 -56.03
N ASP A 506 -7.09 9.47 -56.03
CA ASP A 506 -6.05 8.53 -56.48
C ASP A 506 -5.21 7.91 -55.36
N MET A 507 -4.73 6.68 -55.54
CA MET A 507 -3.88 5.97 -54.56
C MET A 507 -2.74 5.25 -55.25
N VAL A 508 -1.51 5.44 -54.76
CA VAL A 508 -0.33 4.69 -55.21
C VAL A 508 0.36 4.06 -54.01
N MET A 509 0.27 2.74 -53.93
CA MET A 509 1.05 1.92 -53.00
C MET A 509 2.37 1.50 -53.67
N ARG A 510 3.47 1.56 -52.92
CA ARG A 510 4.80 1.10 -53.31
C ARG A 510 5.33 0.21 -52.20
N ARG A 511 5.94 -0.94 -52.53
CA ARG A 511 6.73 -1.72 -51.57
C ARG A 511 8.21 -1.54 -51.86
N LEU A 512 9.00 -1.39 -50.80
CA LEU A 512 10.42 -1.06 -50.80
C LEU A 512 11.15 -1.92 -49.76
N THR A 513 12.45 -2.10 -49.94
CA THR A 513 13.36 -2.74 -48.99
C THR A 513 14.47 -1.79 -48.59
N ASN A 514 15.31 -2.18 -47.62
CA ASN A 514 16.49 -1.44 -47.15
C ASN A 514 17.32 -0.80 -48.28
N THR A 515 17.55 -1.53 -49.39
CA THR A 515 18.41 -1.08 -50.49
C THR A 515 17.70 -0.18 -51.51
N THR A 516 16.38 -0.33 -51.69
CA THR A 516 15.62 0.47 -52.66
C THR A 516 15.12 1.79 -52.08
N LEU A 517 14.89 1.86 -50.76
CA LEU A 517 14.39 3.07 -50.11
C LEU A 517 15.31 4.30 -50.31
N PRO A 518 16.63 4.26 -50.05
CA PRO A 518 17.47 5.46 -50.22
C PRO A 518 17.47 6.00 -51.65
N LEU A 519 17.45 5.12 -52.65
CA LEU A 519 17.37 5.51 -54.07
C LEU A 519 16.03 6.14 -54.44
N TRP A 520 14.94 5.70 -53.81
CA TRP A 520 13.63 6.33 -53.96
C TRP A 520 13.57 7.70 -53.26
N LEU A 521 14.09 7.79 -52.03
CA LEU A 521 14.14 9.04 -51.25
C LEU A 521 14.97 10.14 -51.93
N GLU A 522 16.14 9.81 -52.47
CA GLU A 522 16.93 10.79 -53.24
C GLU A 522 16.21 11.29 -54.51
N ARG A 523 15.31 10.47 -55.08
CA ARG A 523 14.51 10.86 -56.25
C ARG A 523 13.37 11.78 -55.82
N THR A 524 12.65 11.44 -54.76
CA THR A 524 11.55 12.28 -54.25
C THR A 524 12.06 13.58 -53.65
N GLU A 525 13.21 13.59 -52.97
CA GLU A 525 13.83 14.82 -52.44
C GLU A 525 14.24 15.79 -53.57
N LYS A 526 14.68 15.28 -54.73
CA LYS A 526 14.95 16.11 -55.92
C LYS A 526 13.65 16.64 -56.51
N MET A 527 12.66 15.79 -56.75
CA MET A 527 11.33 16.17 -57.25
C MET A 527 10.61 17.22 -56.36
N GLU A 528 10.68 17.05 -55.02
CA GLU A 528 10.14 17.99 -54.03
C GLU A 528 10.86 19.36 -54.04
N LYS A 529 12.15 19.40 -54.38
CA LYS A 529 12.95 20.65 -54.47
C LYS A 529 12.91 21.31 -55.85
N GLU A 530 12.74 20.52 -56.91
CA GLU A 530 12.64 20.98 -58.30
C GLU A 530 11.20 21.42 -58.65
N GLY A 531 10.23 21.14 -57.78
CA GLY A 531 8.85 21.63 -57.90
C GLY A 531 8.03 20.91 -58.97
N SER A 532 8.27 19.60 -59.17
CA SER A 532 7.62 18.83 -60.24
C SER A 532 6.17 18.46 -59.94
N ASP A 533 5.24 18.84 -60.82
CA ASP A 533 3.79 18.56 -60.68
C ASP A 533 3.44 17.05 -60.61
N GLU A 534 4.32 16.14 -61.07
CA GLU A 534 4.08 14.69 -61.10
C GLU A 534 3.71 14.06 -59.74
N MET A 535 4.09 14.70 -58.62
CA MET A 535 3.74 14.27 -57.26
C MET A 535 2.79 15.23 -56.53
N ALA A 536 2.41 16.36 -57.12
CA ALA A 536 1.57 17.38 -56.47
C ALA A 536 0.13 16.92 -56.19
N TRP A 537 -0.32 15.83 -56.82
CA TRP A 537 -1.62 15.21 -56.54
C TRP A 537 -1.69 14.53 -55.16
N ALA A 538 -0.55 14.05 -54.63
CA ALA A 538 -0.50 13.26 -53.40
C ALA A 538 -0.63 14.15 -52.17
N LYS A 539 -1.87 14.41 -51.74
CA LYS A 539 -2.18 15.27 -50.58
C LYS A 539 -1.59 14.74 -49.27
N CYS A 540 -1.53 13.42 -49.07
CA CYS A 540 -1.00 12.77 -47.87
C CYS A 540 -0.05 11.62 -48.23
N ARG A 541 0.99 11.42 -47.43
CA ARG A 541 1.96 10.32 -47.56
C ARG A 541 2.09 9.54 -46.27
N TRP A 542 1.94 8.22 -46.37
CA TRP A 542 2.29 7.26 -45.32
C TRP A 542 3.57 6.52 -45.71
N ILE A 543 4.50 6.36 -44.77
CA ILE A 543 5.65 5.47 -44.86
C ILE A 543 5.59 4.52 -43.66
N ASN A 544 5.26 3.26 -43.91
CA ASN A 544 5.27 2.20 -42.89
C ASN A 544 6.55 1.37 -42.98
N VAL A 545 7.16 1.04 -41.85
CA VAL A 545 8.42 0.28 -41.75
C VAL A 545 8.24 -0.91 -40.81
N ASN A 546 8.23 -2.13 -41.35
CA ASN A 546 8.18 -3.37 -40.58
C ASN A 546 9.59 -3.96 -40.35
N GLY A 547 10.18 -3.61 -39.21
CA GLY A 547 11.52 -4.03 -38.77
C GLY A 547 12.43 -2.82 -38.49
N LEU A 548 13.22 -2.89 -37.40
CA LEU A 548 14.15 -1.82 -37.03
C LEU A 548 15.57 -2.09 -37.57
N SER A 549 16.03 -1.24 -38.49
CA SER A 549 17.40 -1.29 -39.03
C SER A 549 17.98 0.13 -39.18
N TRP A 550 19.25 0.30 -38.80
CA TRP A 550 19.87 1.63 -38.70
C TRP A 550 19.98 2.37 -40.05
N ASP A 551 20.20 1.65 -41.14
CA ASP A 551 20.27 2.19 -42.51
C ASP A 551 18.96 2.88 -42.95
N VAL A 552 17.82 2.23 -42.72
CA VAL A 552 16.48 2.76 -43.01
C VAL A 552 16.15 3.94 -42.10
N ILE A 553 16.46 3.82 -40.80
CA ILE A 553 16.27 4.88 -39.80
C ILE A 553 17.09 6.13 -40.17
N GLN A 554 18.36 5.97 -40.56
CA GLN A 554 19.23 7.07 -40.94
C GLN A 554 18.76 7.76 -42.24
N ALA A 555 18.32 6.98 -43.23
CA ALA A 555 17.80 7.52 -44.50
C ALA A 555 16.51 8.34 -44.30
N LEU A 556 15.54 7.83 -43.54
CA LEU A 556 14.30 8.54 -43.23
C LEU A 556 14.54 9.75 -42.30
N GLY A 557 15.42 9.61 -41.30
CA GLY A 557 15.82 10.68 -40.39
C GLY A 557 16.43 11.88 -41.13
N LYS A 558 17.26 11.62 -42.14
CA LYS A 558 17.82 12.66 -43.02
C LYS A 558 16.74 13.28 -43.94
N TYR A 559 15.84 12.49 -44.51
CA TYR A 559 14.85 12.94 -45.49
C TYR A 559 13.76 13.87 -44.91
N LYS A 560 13.30 13.66 -43.67
CA LYS A 560 12.31 14.53 -42.98
C LYS A 560 12.85 15.20 -41.70
N ASN A 561 14.17 15.42 -41.61
CA ASN A 561 14.83 16.16 -40.52
C ASN A 561 14.39 15.71 -39.10
N LEU A 562 14.34 14.40 -38.86
CA LEU A 562 13.82 13.85 -37.60
C LEU A 562 14.77 14.14 -36.42
N HIS A 563 14.21 14.48 -35.26
CA HIS A 563 15.00 14.99 -34.14
C HIS A 563 15.85 13.89 -33.50
N SER A 564 17.12 14.20 -33.19
CA SER A 564 18.10 13.20 -32.73
C SER A 564 17.70 12.47 -31.44
N LEU A 565 17.01 13.14 -30.51
CA LEU A 565 16.46 12.52 -29.31
C LEU A 565 15.32 11.53 -29.62
N ALA A 566 14.45 11.86 -30.59
CA ALA A 566 13.36 10.97 -30.99
C ALA A 566 13.90 9.70 -31.69
N ILE A 567 14.98 9.83 -32.46
CA ILE A 567 15.69 8.69 -33.06
C ILE A 567 16.32 7.81 -31.96
N GLU A 568 16.93 8.38 -30.91
CA GLU A 568 17.41 7.59 -29.75
C GLU A 568 16.25 6.88 -29.01
N ASP A 569 15.17 7.60 -28.72
CA ASP A 569 14.06 7.06 -27.96
C ASP A 569 13.27 5.97 -28.72
N MET A 570 13.21 6.04 -30.05
CA MET A 570 12.69 4.98 -30.94
C MET A 570 13.60 3.74 -30.91
N VAL A 571 14.92 3.93 -31.02
CA VAL A 571 15.93 2.86 -30.98
C VAL A 571 15.93 2.13 -29.63
N ASN A 572 15.64 2.83 -28.53
CA ASN A 572 15.50 2.26 -27.21
C ASN A 572 14.18 1.48 -27.06
N THR A 573 14.19 0.19 -27.39
CA THR A 573 13.02 -0.73 -27.34
C THR A 573 12.46 -1.04 -25.93
N LYS A 574 12.92 -0.31 -24.91
CA LYS A 574 12.33 -0.27 -23.56
C LYS A 574 12.08 1.19 -23.17
N ASN A 575 11.14 1.82 -23.87
CA ASN A 575 10.65 3.16 -23.55
C ASN A 575 9.24 3.11 -22.93
N ARG A 576 8.83 4.23 -22.33
CA ARG A 576 7.43 4.45 -21.95
C ARG A 576 6.67 5.09 -23.11
N THR A 577 5.38 4.79 -23.22
CA THR A 577 4.45 5.54 -24.08
C THR A 577 4.53 7.04 -23.77
N LYS A 578 4.68 7.88 -24.79
CA LYS A 578 4.77 9.35 -24.67
C LYS A 578 4.49 10.07 -26.00
N ALA A 579 4.15 11.35 -25.90
CA ALA A 579 4.15 12.29 -27.03
C ALA A 579 5.17 13.42 -26.74
N ASP A 580 6.03 13.70 -27.71
CA ASP A 580 6.96 14.84 -27.70
C ASP A 580 6.71 15.69 -28.95
N TRP A 581 6.72 17.02 -28.81
CA TRP A 581 6.49 17.96 -29.91
C TRP A 581 7.78 18.70 -30.27
N TYR A 582 8.16 18.65 -31.55
CA TYR A 582 9.23 19.45 -32.13
C TYR A 582 8.64 20.50 -33.09
N SER A 583 9.48 21.33 -33.72
CA SER A 583 9.04 22.30 -34.72
C SER A 583 8.48 21.62 -35.98
N ASP A 584 9.21 20.62 -36.48
CA ASP A 584 8.97 20.06 -37.81
C ASP A 584 8.01 18.85 -37.76
N HIS A 585 7.93 18.19 -36.60
CA HIS A 585 7.16 16.96 -36.39
C HIS A 585 6.75 16.76 -34.92
N THR A 586 5.64 16.05 -34.72
CA THR A 586 5.26 15.43 -33.44
C THR A 586 5.72 13.98 -33.44
N PHE A 587 6.34 13.54 -32.34
CA PHE A 587 6.84 12.19 -32.13
C PHE A 587 6.01 11.46 -31.08
N LEU A 588 5.61 10.23 -31.38
CA LEU A 588 4.80 9.37 -30.53
C LEU A 588 5.51 8.04 -30.34
N ILE A 589 5.66 7.61 -29.09
CA ILE A 589 5.94 6.21 -28.75
C ILE A 589 4.71 5.66 -28.05
N LEU A 590 4.34 4.44 -28.41
CA LEU A 590 3.30 3.65 -27.75
C LEU A 590 3.64 2.16 -27.87
N THR A 591 2.86 1.33 -27.18
CA THR A 591 3.05 -0.12 -27.15
C THR A 591 1.87 -0.80 -27.81
N LEU A 592 2.13 -1.70 -28.75
CA LEU A 592 1.14 -2.67 -29.24
C LEU A 592 1.17 -3.89 -28.33
N GLN A 593 -0.01 -4.37 -27.92
CA GLN A 593 -0.15 -5.70 -27.33
C GLN A 593 -0.91 -6.60 -28.31
N LYS A 594 -0.48 -7.86 -28.43
CA LYS A 594 -1.07 -8.82 -29.36
C LYS A 594 -1.30 -10.17 -28.67
N LEU A 595 -2.49 -10.72 -28.83
CA LEU A 595 -2.79 -12.10 -28.44
C LEU A 595 -2.24 -13.06 -29.51
N VAL A 596 -1.45 -14.05 -29.09
CA VAL A 596 -0.75 -14.99 -29.96
C VAL A 596 -1.04 -16.41 -29.50
N LYS A 597 -1.40 -17.30 -30.44
CA LYS A 597 -1.50 -18.73 -30.14
C LYS A 597 -0.10 -19.35 -30.11
N LEU A 598 0.21 -20.06 -29.04
CA LEU A 598 1.40 -20.89 -28.89
C LEU A 598 1.30 -22.10 -29.84
N PRO A 599 2.44 -22.69 -30.26
CA PRO A 599 2.42 -23.96 -30.98
C PRO A 599 1.77 -25.06 -30.14
N GLU A 600 0.86 -25.83 -30.73
CA GLU A 600 0.35 -27.06 -30.16
C GLU A 600 1.38 -28.18 -30.36
N ASP A 601 2.16 -28.50 -29.32
CA ASP A 601 2.96 -29.72 -29.29
C ASP A 601 2.03 -30.93 -29.46
N CYS A 602 2.24 -31.71 -30.51
CA CYS A 602 1.22 -32.62 -31.01
C CYS A 602 1.02 -33.87 -30.12
N ASP A 603 -0.22 -34.03 -29.66
CA ASP A 603 -0.91 -35.27 -29.28
C ASP A 603 -0.18 -36.28 -28.37
N SER A 604 -0.52 -36.27 -27.08
CA SER A 604 -0.86 -37.51 -26.38
C SER A 604 -1.84 -37.29 -25.23
N ASP A 605 -3.12 -37.61 -25.44
CA ASP A 605 -4.12 -37.64 -24.37
C ASP A 605 -3.74 -38.71 -23.33
N THR A 606 -3.59 -38.31 -22.06
CA THR A 606 -3.69 -39.22 -20.91
C THR A 606 -4.04 -38.42 -19.66
N ASP A 607 -5.30 -38.52 -19.21
CA ASP A 607 -5.70 -38.03 -17.89
C ASP A 607 -4.99 -38.83 -16.79
N SER A 608 -4.21 -38.16 -15.94
CA SER A 608 -3.79 -38.72 -14.66
C SER A 608 -3.41 -37.62 -13.67
N ASP A 609 -4.27 -37.37 -12.69
CA ASP A 609 -3.90 -36.69 -11.45
C ASP A 609 -2.86 -37.53 -10.68
N GLU A 610 -1.68 -36.98 -10.41
CA GLU A 610 -0.85 -37.40 -9.28
C GLU A 610 0.06 -36.25 -8.82
N ASP A 611 -0.02 -35.88 -7.53
CA ASP A 611 0.78 -34.79 -6.96
C ASP A 611 2.29 -35.11 -6.93
N SER A 612 3.12 -34.08 -6.92
CA SER A 612 4.51 -34.20 -6.45
C SER A 612 5.00 -33.00 -5.64
N ASP A 613 4.76 -33.09 -4.33
CA ASP A 613 5.76 -32.63 -3.35
C ASP A 613 7.12 -33.27 -3.69
N LEU A 614 8.19 -32.48 -3.81
CA LEU A 614 9.06 -32.14 -2.67
C LEU A 614 10.42 -31.59 -3.13
N SER A 615 11.06 -30.83 -2.26
CA SER A 615 12.44 -30.36 -2.43
C SER A 615 13.53 -31.42 -2.12
N LYS A 616 14.71 -31.23 -2.73
CA LYS A 616 16.08 -31.59 -2.27
C LYS A 616 16.73 -32.95 -2.66
N SER A 617 17.71 -32.80 -3.55
CA SER A 617 19.13 -33.22 -3.37
C SER A 617 19.60 -34.61 -3.85
N PRO A 618 20.86 -34.72 -4.35
CA PRO A 618 21.46 -35.95 -4.86
C PRO A 618 22.05 -36.87 -3.76
N PRO A 619 22.38 -38.15 -4.07
CA PRO A 619 22.36 -39.23 -3.09
C PRO A 619 23.73 -39.82 -2.70
N SER A 620 23.76 -40.66 -1.64
CA SER A 620 24.74 -41.76 -1.58
C SER A 620 24.28 -43.01 -0.77
N SER A 621 24.38 -44.16 -1.44
CA SER A 621 24.74 -45.48 -0.90
C SER A 621 23.78 -46.34 -0.02
N LEU A 622 23.61 -47.58 -0.51
CA LEU A 622 23.64 -48.87 0.21
C LEU A 622 22.45 -49.41 1.04
N LYS A 623 21.93 -50.52 0.48
CA LYS A 623 21.56 -51.82 1.12
C LYS A 623 20.25 -51.98 1.90
N GLU A 624 19.50 -53.01 1.44
CA GLU A 624 18.88 -54.11 2.22
C GLU A 624 18.00 -53.76 3.46
N LYS A 625 16.77 -54.28 3.62
CA LYS A 625 16.31 -55.64 3.29
C LYS A 625 14.78 -55.79 3.46
N ARG A 626 14.17 -56.69 2.68
CA ARG A 626 12.81 -57.30 2.82
C ARG A 626 11.63 -56.33 2.61
N SER A 627 10.60 -56.57 1.77
CA SER A 627 9.90 -57.76 1.25
C SER A 627 8.58 -58.08 2.00
N TRP A 628 7.46 -57.64 1.40
CA TRP A 628 6.14 -58.30 1.52
C TRP A 628 5.22 -57.94 0.34
N VAL A 629 5.02 -56.65 0.06
CA VAL A 629 3.91 -56.12 -0.77
C VAL A 629 4.03 -56.42 -2.28
N SER A 630 5.22 -56.72 -2.80
CA SER A 630 5.51 -56.87 -4.24
C SER A 630 4.90 -58.10 -4.95
N LYS A 631 3.90 -58.75 -4.35
CA LYS A 631 3.19 -59.91 -4.92
C LYS A 631 1.85 -59.60 -5.59
N LEU A 632 1.31 -58.38 -5.46
CA LEU A 632 -0.03 -58.05 -5.99
C LEU A 632 -0.03 -57.36 -7.38
N LEU A 633 1.06 -56.68 -7.75
CA LEU A 633 1.15 -55.79 -8.93
C LEU A 633 1.99 -56.35 -10.10
N ASN A 634 2.21 -57.67 -10.17
CA ASN A 634 2.95 -58.32 -11.26
C ASN A 634 2.01 -59.09 -12.22
N ARG A 635 1.11 -58.37 -12.90
CA ARG A 635 0.43 -58.84 -14.13
C ARG A 635 0.24 -57.67 -15.10
N LEU A 636 0.81 -57.82 -16.30
CA LEU A 636 1.16 -56.77 -17.28
C LEU A 636 2.25 -55.82 -16.73
N GLY A 637 3.29 -55.48 -17.49
CA GLY A 637 3.70 -55.97 -18.81
C GLY A 637 5.03 -55.35 -19.23
N ARG A 638 6.01 -56.17 -19.62
CA ARG A 638 7.35 -55.75 -20.09
C ARG A 638 7.24 -54.63 -21.15
N ARG A 639 7.90 -53.48 -20.97
CA ARG A 639 9.32 -53.20 -21.34
C ARG A 639 9.62 -53.44 -22.83
N ASP A 640 10.09 -52.38 -23.50
CA ASP A 640 11.52 -52.25 -23.82
C ASP A 640 11.93 -50.76 -24.07
N PRO A 641 13.23 -50.41 -24.16
CA PRO A 641 13.69 -49.06 -23.79
C PRO A 641 14.26 -48.20 -24.94
N THR A 642 13.56 -47.13 -25.35
CA THR A 642 14.00 -46.22 -26.44
C THR A 642 13.87 -44.71 -26.15
N MET A 643 13.82 -44.26 -24.88
CA MET A 643 13.91 -42.84 -24.54
C MET A 643 14.98 -42.50 -23.48
N ALA A 644 16.25 -42.73 -23.85
CA ALA A 644 17.41 -42.16 -23.15
C ALA A 644 17.98 -40.89 -23.83
N LYS A 645 17.25 -40.31 -24.81
CA LYS A 645 17.74 -39.19 -25.64
C LYS A 645 16.76 -38.04 -25.89
N ALA A 646 15.55 -38.09 -25.33
CA ALA A 646 14.53 -37.04 -25.47
C ALA A 646 14.50 -36.03 -24.29
N ARG A 647 15.04 -36.39 -23.12
CA ARG A 647 15.16 -35.50 -21.94
C ARG A 647 16.47 -34.71 -21.86
N ALA A 648 17.16 -34.56 -22.99
CA ALA A 648 18.39 -33.76 -23.14
C ALA A 648 18.21 -32.59 -24.14
N ALA A 649 16.96 -32.25 -24.46
CA ALA A 649 16.59 -31.17 -25.39
C ALA A 649 16.04 -29.91 -24.69
N VAL A 650 15.86 -29.94 -23.36
CA VAL A 650 15.52 -28.78 -22.53
C VAL A 650 16.62 -28.58 -21.48
N SER A 651 17.84 -28.42 -22.00
CA SER A 651 19.05 -28.11 -21.25
C SER A 651 20.05 -27.33 -22.13
N SER A 652 19.53 -26.35 -22.87
CA SER A 652 20.30 -25.27 -23.51
C SER A 652 20.46 -24.12 -22.51
N ASP A 653 21.61 -24.06 -21.85
CA ASP A 653 21.96 -22.95 -20.94
C ASP A 653 22.46 -21.75 -21.77
N SER A 654 21.53 -21.04 -22.41
CA SER A 654 21.78 -19.95 -23.37
C SER A 654 20.71 -18.84 -23.28
N PRO A 655 21.05 -17.53 -23.36
CA PRO A 655 20.08 -16.44 -23.10
C PRO A 655 19.03 -16.15 -24.19
N GLU A 656 19.08 -16.82 -25.34
CA GLU A 656 18.47 -16.33 -26.60
C GLU A 656 17.21 -17.08 -27.08
N ASP A 657 16.84 -18.19 -26.44
CA ASP A 657 15.61 -18.91 -26.80
C ASP A 657 14.36 -18.04 -26.55
N THR A 658 13.48 -17.99 -27.56
CA THR A 658 12.36 -17.03 -27.69
C THR A 658 11.22 -17.64 -28.50
N MET A 659 9.98 -17.24 -28.21
CA MET A 659 8.77 -17.88 -28.74
C MET A 659 8.46 -17.46 -30.19
N THR A 660 8.17 -18.45 -31.04
CA THR A 660 7.67 -18.25 -32.41
C THR A 660 6.14 -18.32 -32.44
N GLY A 661 5.47 -17.20 -32.70
CA GLY A 661 4.02 -17.13 -32.79
C GLY A 661 3.46 -17.43 -34.18
N HIS A 662 2.28 -18.07 -34.25
CA HIS A 662 1.56 -18.28 -35.50
C HIS A 662 0.57 -17.14 -35.80
N SER A 663 1.04 -16.07 -36.45
CA SER A 663 0.15 -15.21 -37.27
C SER A 663 0.11 -15.75 -38.71
N ALA A 664 -1.06 -15.69 -39.34
CA ALA A 664 -1.32 -16.41 -40.59
C ALA A 664 -1.02 -15.60 -41.86
N HIS A 665 0.20 -15.09 -42.02
CA HIS A 665 0.88 -14.87 -43.32
C HIS A 665 2.39 -14.58 -43.07
N HIS A 666 3.24 -14.92 -44.04
CA HIS A 666 4.71 -14.73 -44.05
C HIS A 666 5.51 -15.17 -42.79
N LYS A 667 6.03 -16.40 -42.82
CA LYS A 667 7.06 -16.85 -41.88
C LYS A 667 8.40 -16.11 -42.11
N ARG A 668 8.69 -15.06 -41.34
CA ARG A 668 10.05 -14.54 -41.18
C ARG A 668 10.86 -15.49 -40.29
N ALA A 669 11.97 -16.02 -40.80
CA ALA A 669 12.82 -16.93 -40.03
C ALA A 669 13.65 -16.14 -39.01
N GLY A 670 13.31 -16.28 -37.71
CA GLY A 670 13.99 -15.59 -36.61
C GLY A 670 13.21 -14.44 -35.95
N SER A 671 11.90 -14.31 -36.20
CA SER A 671 11.04 -13.32 -35.52
C SER A 671 10.85 -13.65 -34.03
N GLN A 672 11.72 -13.09 -33.17
CA GLN A 672 11.68 -13.28 -31.71
C GLN A 672 10.58 -12.41 -31.08
N LEU A 673 9.40 -12.96 -30.83
CA LEU A 673 8.33 -12.23 -30.13
C LEU A 673 8.64 -12.14 -28.63
N ARG A 674 8.39 -10.96 -28.05
CA ARG A 674 8.59 -10.69 -26.61
C ARG A 674 7.26 -10.77 -25.89
N THR A 675 7.20 -11.58 -24.83
CA THR A 675 6.03 -11.67 -23.96
C THR A 675 5.78 -10.35 -23.22
N LEU A 676 4.55 -10.16 -22.75
CA LEU A 676 4.13 -9.09 -21.84
C LEU A 676 5.13 -8.93 -20.65
N GLN A 677 5.57 -10.06 -20.09
CA GLN A 677 6.49 -10.11 -18.94
C GLN A 677 7.94 -9.78 -19.31
N ARG A 678 8.45 -10.24 -20.46
CA ARG A 678 9.82 -9.95 -20.93
C ARG A 678 9.98 -8.52 -21.43
N TYR A 679 8.89 -7.91 -21.93
CA TYR A 679 8.83 -6.49 -22.26
C TYR A 679 8.85 -5.61 -20.99
N GLY A 680 7.86 -5.78 -20.10
CA GLY A 680 7.70 -4.96 -18.88
C GLY A 680 8.62 -5.28 -17.70
N GLY A 681 9.27 -6.44 -17.71
CA GLY A 681 9.93 -7.00 -16.53
C GLY A 681 11.15 -6.25 -16.00
N GLY A 682 11.39 -6.44 -14.70
CA GLY A 682 12.56 -5.95 -13.98
C GLY A 682 13.85 -6.72 -14.29
N PRO A 683 14.95 -6.44 -13.57
CA PRO A 683 16.27 -7.02 -13.83
C PRO A 683 16.43 -8.51 -13.44
N ASN A 684 15.36 -9.19 -13.03
CA ASN A 684 15.41 -10.61 -12.62
C ASN A 684 14.82 -11.53 -13.72
N PRO A 685 15.66 -12.27 -14.47
CA PRO A 685 15.19 -13.18 -15.53
C PRO A 685 14.53 -14.45 -14.99
N GLU A 686 14.89 -14.93 -13.80
CA GLU A 686 14.26 -16.10 -13.18
C GLU A 686 12.80 -15.81 -12.83
N PHE A 687 12.52 -14.60 -12.34
CA PHE A 687 11.14 -14.17 -12.06
C PHE A 687 10.33 -13.97 -13.34
N MET A 688 10.91 -13.41 -14.40
CA MET A 688 10.23 -13.28 -15.71
C MET A 688 9.87 -14.66 -16.28
N THR A 689 10.84 -15.57 -16.39
CA THR A 689 10.62 -16.94 -16.91
C THR A 689 9.69 -17.78 -16.03
N PHE A 690 9.69 -17.58 -14.71
CA PHE A 690 8.69 -18.15 -13.81
C PHE A 690 7.28 -17.60 -14.07
N MET A 691 7.12 -16.30 -14.32
CA MET A 691 5.81 -15.74 -14.67
C MET A 691 5.34 -16.19 -16.06
N GLU A 692 6.21 -16.20 -17.06
CA GLU A 692 5.90 -16.69 -18.42
C GLU A 692 5.42 -18.15 -18.38
N ARG A 693 6.16 -19.03 -17.69
CA ARG A 693 5.82 -20.46 -17.57
C ARG A 693 4.51 -20.71 -16.81
N ASN A 694 4.13 -19.82 -15.89
CA ASN A 694 2.94 -19.95 -15.05
C ASN A 694 1.84 -18.94 -15.46
N SER A 695 1.91 -18.36 -16.66
CA SER A 695 0.94 -17.38 -17.16
C SER A 695 -0.46 -18.00 -17.24
N ALA A 696 -1.47 -17.26 -16.81
CA ALA A 696 -2.84 -17.81 -16.75
C ALA A 696 -3.39 -18.17 -18.14
N MET A 697 -2.91 -17.49 -19.18
CA MET A 697 -3.30 -17.71 -20.58
C MET A 697 -2.63 -18.95 -21.22
N THR A 698 -1.48 -19.40 -20.69
CA THR A 698 -0.76 -20.56 -21.23
C THR A 698 -1.57 -21.85 -21.07
N ARG A 699 -2.47 -21.94 -20.08
CA ARG A 699 -3.46 -23.03 -19.94
C ARG A 699 -4.31 -23.21 -21.20
N ASN A 700 -4.60 -22.12 -21.93
CA ASN A 700 -5.44 -22.12 -23.12
C ASN A 700 -4.62 -22.10 -24.43
N GLY A 701 -3.31 -22.36 -24.36
CA GLY A 701 -2.41 -22.28 -25.52
C GLY A 701 -2.21 -20.85 -26.03
N LEU A 702 -2.41 -19.84 -25.19
CA LEU A 702 -2.34 -18.42 -25.54
C LEU A 702 -1.19 -17.71 -24.79
N ALA A 703 -0.63 -16.70 -25.43
CA ALA A 703 0.33 -15.77 -24.83
C ALA A 703 0.06 -14.34 -25.33
N VAL A 704 0.28 -13.35 -24.46
CA VAL A 704 0.29 -11.93 -24.87
C VAL A 704 1.72 -11.49 -25.15
N CYS A 705 1.93 -10.99 -26.36
CA CYS A 705 3.17 -10.36 -26.79
C CYS A 705 3.03 -8.83 -26.73
N ALA A 706 4.15 -8.13 -26.56
CA ALA A 706 4.20 -6.67 -26.58
C ALA A 706 5.39 -6.17 -27.42
N GLU A 707 5.13 -5.20 -28.31
CA GLU A 707 6.15 -4.53 -29.14
C GLU A 707 6.05 -3.00 -29.04
N GLN A 708 7.17 -2.32 -29.30
CA GLN A 708 7.23 -0.86 -29.32
C GLN A 708 6.86 -0.34 -30.72
N VAL A 709 5.92 0.61 -30.78
CA VAL A 709 5.51 1.30 -32.01
C VAL A 709 5.90 2.76 -31.90
N SER A 710 6.58 3.28 -32.92
CA SER A 710 7.02 4.69 -32.99
C SER A 710 6.42 5.37 -34.21
N ILE A 711 5.80 6.54 -34.02
CA ILE A 711 5.11 7.28 -35.10
C ILE A 711 5.60 8.73 -35.12
N PHE A 712 5.94 9.21 -36.32
CA PHE A 712 6.29 10.61 -36.58
C PHE A 712 5.20 11.24 -37.46
N LEU A 713 4.61 12.33 -36.98
CA LEU A 713 3.66 13.17 -37.71
C LEU A 713 4.37 14.46 -38.13
N HIS A 714 4.77 14.56 -39.40
CA HIS A 714 5.53 15.69 -39.94
C HIS A 714 4.61 16.73 -40.59
N GLY A 715 4.94 18.02 -40.43
CA GLY A 715 4.12 19.15 -40.88
C GLY A 715 3.80 19.18 -42.38
N SER A 716 4.57 18.48 -43.22
CA SER A 716 4.25 18.25 -44.64
C SER A 716 3.19 17.16 -44.87
N ASN A 717 2.19 17.06 -43.99
CA ASN A 717 1.12 16.06 -44.04
C ASN A 717 1.62 14.63 -44.31
N THR A 718 2.68 14.23 -43.61
CA THR A 718 3.39 12.95 -43.82
C THR A 718 3.47 12.18 -42.50
N VAL A 719 3.08 10.90 -42.51
CA VAL A 719 3.22 9.99 -41.37
C VAL A 719 4.31 8.97 -41.65
N ILE A 720 5.22 8.77 -40.69
CA ILE A 720 6.19 7.67 -40.71
C ILE A 720 5.94 6.79 -39.49
N SER A 721 5.61 5.51 -39.69
CA SER A 721 5.40 4.53 -38.62
C SER A 721 6.46 3.42 -38.66
N PHE A 722 7.06 3.15 -37.51
CA PHE A 722 8.03 2.09 -37.29
C PHE A 722 7.45 1.04 -36.33
N PHE A 723 7.43 -0.20 -36.78
CA PHE A 723 7.03 -1.39 -36.03
C PHE A 723 8.23 -2.33 -35.88
N GLU A 724 8.24 -3.12 -34.81
CA GLU A 724 9.32 -4.09 -34.59
C GLU A 724 9.14 -5.34 -35.46
N GLN A 725 7.94 -5.93 -35.48
CA GLN A 725 7.64 -7.17 -36.22
C GLN A 725 6.20 -7.26 -36.75
N SER A 726 5.21 -6.68 -36.06
CA SER A 726 3.78 -6.95 -36.28
C SER A 726 3.05 -5.95 -37.17
N ALA A 727 3.75 -5.23 -38.05
CA ALA A 727 3.16 -4.16 -38.86
C ALA A 727 2.01 -4.66 -39.76
N ASP A 728 2.16 -5.86 -40.35
CA ASP A 728 1.23 -6.47 -41.30
C ASP A 728 -0.21 -6.60 -40.77
N ASP A 729 -0.36 -6.88 -39.47
CA ASP A 729 -1.66 -7.04 -38.81
C ASP A 729 -2.45 -5.72 -38.77
N ILE A 730 -1.75 -4.59 -38.60
CA ILE A 730 -2.30 -3.22 -38.50
C ILE A 730 -2.36 -2.52 -39.86
N GLU A 731 -1.37 -2.77 -40.73
CA GLU A 731 -1.33 -2.20 -42.07
C GLU A 731 -2.53 -2.68 -42.89
N THR A 732 -2.82 -3.99 -42.84
CA THR A 732 -3.89 -4.61 -43.64
C THR A 732 -5.27 -3.95 -43.47
N PRO A 733 -5.83 -3.72 -42.26
CA PRO A 733 -7.11 -3.04 -42.11
C PRO A 733 -7.06 -1.55 -42.51
N ILE A 734 -5.97 -0.83 -42.24
CA ILE A 734 -5.81 0.58 -42.62
C ILE A 734 -5.75 0.73 -44.15
N LEU A 735 -5.04 -0.16 -44.85
CA LEU A 735 -5.02 -0.20 -46.31
C LEU A 735 -6.40 -0.45 -46.92
N ARG A 736 -7.23 -1.32 -46.32
CA ARG A 736 -8.63 -1.51 -46.78
C ARG A 736 -9.45 -0.23 -46.61
N ARG A 737 -9.25 0.51 -45.51
CA ARG A 737 -9.89 1.83 -45.27
C ARG A 737 -9.41 2.87 -46.30
N LEU A 738 -8.12 2.90 -46.65
CA LEU A 738 -7.54 3.84 -47.62
C LEU A 738 -7.90 3.53 -49.08
N ALA A 739 -8.05 2.26 -49.43
CA ALA A 739 -8.40 1.80 -50.78
C ALA A 739 -9.89 2.02 -51.13
N THR A 740 -10.74 2.34 -50.16
CA THR A 740 -12.18 2.57 -50.36
C THR A 740 -12.49 4.08 -50.35
N PRO A 741 -12.91 4.69 -51.49
CA PRO A 741 -13.05 6.15 -51.64
C PRO A 741 -14.15 6.79 -50.77
N GLU A 742 -15.01 5.98 -50.16
CA GLU A 742 -16.10 6.45 -49.32
C GLU A 742 -15.70 6.71 -47.85
N THR A 743 -14.53 6.25 -47.40
CA THR A 743 -14.15 6.36 -45.98
C THR A 743 -13.71 7.77 -45.59
N ILE A 744 -13.87 8.08 -44.31
CA ILE A 744 -13.50 9.38 -43.73
C ILE A 744 -11.96 9.53 -43.70
N LEU A 745 -11.22 8.46 -43.43
CA LEU A 745 -9.76 8.42 -43.52
C LEU A 745 -9.27 8.77 -44.94
N ARG A 746 -9.98 8.29 -45.96
CA ARG A 746 -9.68 8.55 -47.36
C ARG A 746 -10.01 9.99 -47.76
N ARG A 747 -11.25 10.44 -47.53
CA ARG A 747 -11.71 11.78 -47.92
C ARG A 747 -11.00 12.91 -47.18
N SER A 748 -10.68 12.72 -45.90
CA SER A 748 -10.02 13.76 -45.08
C SER A 748 -8.64 14.16 -45.60
N CYS A 749 -7.93 13.26 -46.30
CA CYS A 749 -6.57 13.49 -46.80
C CYS A 749 -5.58 14.00 -45.72
N ASP A 750 -5.80 13.63 -44.46
CA ASP A 750 -5.20 14.25 -43.27
C ASP A 750 -4.33 13.23 -42.52
N ALA A 751 -3.04 13.55 -42.34
CA ALA A 751 -2.08 12.76 -41.60
C ALA A 751 -2.49 12.59 -40.12
N SER A 752 -3.20 13.54 -39.53
CA SER A 752 -3.75 13.44 -38.17
C SER A 752 -4.80 12.34 -38.06
N MET A 753 -5.68 12.22 -39.06
CA MET A 753 -6.66 11.13 -39.16
C MET A 753 -5.99 9.78 -39.39
N LEU A 754 -4.89 9.75 -40.14
CA LEU A 754 -4.11 8.52 -40.32
C LEU A 754 -3.46 8.07 -39.01
N VAL A 755 -2.84 9.00 -38.25
CA VAL A 755 -2.31 8.72 -36.89
C VAL A 755 -3.43 8.22 -35.96
N GLN A 756 -4.61 8.84 -35.97
CA GLN A 756 -5.77 8.32 -35.23
C GLN A 756 -6.05 6.87 -35.62
N SER A 757 -6.14 6.55 -36.92
CA SER A 757 -6.45 5.19 -37.39
C SER A 757 -5.38 4.13 -37.08
N ILE A 758 -4.13 4.54 -36.84
CA ILE A 758 -3.07 3.64 -36.35
C ILE A 758 -3.24 3.36 -34.85
N ILE A 759 -3.55 4.37 -34.03
CA ILE A 759 -3.79 4.19 -32.59
C ILE A 759 -5.07 3.38 -32.35
N ASP A 760 -6.13 3.67 -33.12
CA ASP A 760 -7.41 2.95 -33.23
C ASP A 760 -7.18 1.43 -33.38
N ALA A 761 -6.48 1.02 -34.46
CA ALA A 761 -6.17 -0.38 -34.74
C ALA A 761 -5.28 -1.05 -33.67
N ILE A 762 -4.42 -0.28 -32.99
CA ILE A 762 -3.55 -0.79 -31.91
C ILE A 762 -4.36 -1.05 -30.62
N ILE A 763 -5.39 -0.24 -30.34
CA ILE A 763 -6.30 -0.44 -29.20
C ILE A 763 -7.31 -1.55 -29.49
N ASP A 764 -7.78 -1.71 -30.73
CA ASP A 764 -8.61 -2.85 -31.15
C ASP A 764 -7.91 -4.20 -30.87
N HIS A 765 -6.58 -4.28 -31.01
CA HIS A 765 -5.82 -5.49 -30.66
C HIS A 765 -5.74 -5.78 -29.15
N ALA A 766 -6.01 -4.80 -28.28
CA ALA A 766 -6.07 -4.99 -26.83
C ALA A 766 -7.44 -5.52 -26.34
N VAL A 767 -8.53 -5.30 -27.10
CA VAL A 767 -9.88 -5.82 -26.79
C VAL A 767 -9.91 -7.35 -26.60
N PRO A 768 -9.42 -8.20 -27.53
CA PRO A 768 -9.44 -9.65 -27.35
C PRO A 768 -8.54 -10.16 -26.22
N ILE A 769 -7.59 -9.33 -25.75
CA ILE A 769 -6.75 -9.65 -24.59
C ILE A 769 -7.54 -9.44 -23.29
N ALA A 770 -8.32 -8.36 -23.21
CA ALA A 770 -9.20 -8.10 -22.07
C ALA A 770 -10.25 -9.22 -21.93
N THR A 771 -10.91 -9.61 -23.02
CA THR A 771 -11.90 -10.70 -22.99
C THR A 771 -11.28 -12.05 -22.59
N ALA A 772 -10.06 -12.36 -23.04
CA ALA A 772 -9.37 -13.59 -22.63
C ALA A 772 -9.07 -13.64 -21.13
N TYR A 773 -8.62 -12.54 -20.52
CA TYR A 773 -8.49 -12.45 -19.06
C TYR A 773 -9.86 -12.52 -18.35
N SER A 774 -10.91 -11.95 -18.96
CA SER A 774 -12.29 -11.97 -18.48
C SER A 774 -12.88 -13.39 -18.43
N GLU A 775 -12.56 -14.24 -19.41
CA GLU A 775 -12.94 -15.67 -19.41
C GLU A 775 -12.18 -16.46 -18.34
N ILE A 776 -10.87 -16.22 -18.20
CA ILE A 776 -10.00 -16.90 -17.21
C ILE A 776 -10.43 -16.62 -15.76
N ILE A 777 -10.81 -15.38 -15.43
CA ILE A 777 -11.32 -15.07 -14.07
C ILE A 777 -12.67 -15.73 -13.80
N GLN A 778 -13.52 -15.92 -14.81
CA GLN A 778 -14.82 -16.60 -14.67
C GLN A 778 -14.67 -18.11 -14.44
N GLU A 779 -13.67 -18.74 -15.07
CA GLU A 779 -13.31 -20.14 -14.79
C GLU A 779 -12.79 -20.30 -13.35
N LEU A 780 -11.82 -19.46 -12.94
CA LEU A 780 -11.29 -19.48 -11.57
C LEU A 780 -12.33 -19.09 -10.51
N GLU A 781 -13.31 -18.25 -10.82
CA GLU A 781 -14.45 -17.97 -9.93
C GLU A 781 -15.30 -19.23 -9.71
N LEU A 782 -15.60 -19.99 -10.77
CA LEU A 782 -16.36 -21.23 -10.68
C LEU A 782 -15.61 -22.30 -9.85
N ASP A 783 -14.31 -22.46 -10.09
CA ASP A 783 -13.45 -23.39 -9.35
C ASP A 783 -13.43 -23.03 -7.85
N VAL A 784 -13.19 -21.75 -7.51
CA VAL A 784 -13.16 -21.26 -6.12
C VAL A 784 -14.53 -21.33 -5.42
N LEU A 785 -15.63 -21.16 -6.15
CA LEU A 785 -16.99 -21.29 -5.60
C LEU A 785 -17.43 -22.75 -5.39
N THR A 786 -16.78 -23.71 -6.07
CA THR A 786 -17.09 -25.14 -5.93
C THR A 786 -16.17 -25.83 -4.92
N GLU A 787 -14.84 -25.73 -5.08
CA GLU A 787 -13.85 -26.33 -4.18
C GLU A 787 -12.67 -25.37 -3.89
N PRO A 788 -12.75 -24.52 -2.84
CA PRO A 788 -11.77 -23.46 -2.59
C PRO A 788 -10.40 -24.01 -2.13
N ASN A 789 -9.49 -24.14 -3.10
CA ASN A 789 -8.13 -24.63 -2.91
C ASN A 789 -7.11 -23.47 -2.79
N ILE A 790 -6.05 -23.66 -1.99
CA ILE A 790 -4.94 -22.71 -1.87
C ILE A 790 -4.04 -22.69 -3.12
N LYS A 791 -4.10 -23.72 -3.98
CA LYS A 791 -3.48 -23.73 -5.32
C LYS A 791 -3.99 -22.52 -6.15
N HIS A 792 -5.31 -22.28 -6.18
CA HIS A 792 -5.93 -21.14 -6.89
C HIS A 792 -5.50 -19.76 -6.37
N THR A 793 -5.10 -19.63 -5.11
CA THR A 793 -4.54 -18.38 -4.58
C THR A 793 -3.28 -17.94 -5.34
N ARG A 794 -2.49 -18.89 -5.86
CA ARG A 794 -1.31 -18.59 -6.70
C ARG A 794 -1.73 -18.13 -8.09
N GLU A 795 -2.71 -18.80 -8.70
CA GLU A 795 -3.23 -18.49 -10.04
C GLU A 795 -3.89 -17.11 -10.07
N LEU A 796 -4.74 -16.80 -9.10
CA LEU A 796 -5.37 -15.48 -8.94
C LEU A 796 -4.33 -14.36 -8.71
N TYR A 797 -3.25 -14.63 -7.97
CA TYR A 797 -2.16 -13.67 -7.78
C TYR A 797 -1.38 -13.42 -9.08
N LEU A 798 -1.06 -14.47 -9.84
CA LEU A 798 -0.39 -14.35 -11.15
C LEU A 798 -1.26 -13.56 -12.14
N LEU A 799 -2.55 -13.89 -12.24
CA LEU A 799 -3.54 -13.15 -13.04
C LEU A 799 -3.67 -11.67 -12.63
N THR A 800 -3.61 -11.38 -11.33
CA THR A 800 -3.61 -9.99 -10.82
C THR A 800 -2.33 -9.25 -11.23
N SER A 801 -1.17 -9.93 -11.24
CA SER A 801 0.09 -9.35 -11.72
C SER A 801 0.11 -9.16 -13.24
N GLU A 802 -0.54 -10.03 -14.00
CA GLU A 802 -0.62 -9.95 -15.46
C GLU A 802 -1.55 -8.81 -15.92
N THR A 803 -2.74 -8.71 -15.33
CA THR A 803 -3.68 -7.61 -15.60
C THR A 803 -3.13 -6.25 -15.16
N ALA A 804 -2.37 -6.19 -14.06
CA ALA A 804 -1.64 -4.99 -13.65
C ALA A 804 -0.54 -4.57 -14.67
N THR A 805 0.22 -5.53 -15.22
CA THR A 805 1.19 -5.25 -16.28
C THR A 805 0.51 -4.77 -17.57
N MET A 806 -0.61 -5.39 -17.96
CA MET A 806 -1.41 -4.94 -19.12
C MET A 806 -1.93 -3.50 -18.94
N ARG A 807 -2.48 -3.19 -17.75
CA ARG A 807 -2.93 -1.84 -17.37
C ARG A 807 -1.82 -0.79 -17.49
N ASN A 808 -0.60 -1.14 -17.08
CA ASN A 808 0.56 -0.25 -17.13
C ASN A 808 0.99 0.13 -18.56
N PHE A 809 0.57 -0.63 -19.59
CA PHE A 809 0.79 -0.27 -20.99
C PHE A 809 -0.35 0.57 -21.59
N ILE A 810 -1.61 0.22 -21.29
CA ILE A 810 -2.79 0.94 -21.84
C ILE A 810 -2.99 2.30 -21.18
N SER A 811 -2.79 2.44 -19.87
CA SER A 811 -3.06 3.69 -19.14
C SER A 811 -2.25 4.90 -19.66
N PRO A 812 -0.95 4.75 -19.97
CA PRO A 812 -0.19 5.77 -20.69
C PRO A 812 -0.73 6.13 -22.08
N ILE A 813 -1.36 5.20 -22.83
CA ILE A 813 -1.91 5.50 -24.16
C ILE A 813 -3.13 6.43 -24.06
N ALA A 814 -4.02 6.22 -23.09
CA ALA A 814 -5.11 7.16 -22.82
C ALA A 814 -4.59 8.58 -22.46
N THR A 815 -3.41 8.67 -21.82
CA THR A 815 -2.77 9.96 -21.50
C THR A 815 -2.13 10.61 -22.73
N LEU A 816 -1.54 9.80 -23.62
CA LEU A 816 -1.03 10.25 -24.93
C LEU A 816 -2.17 10.80 -25.81
N ILE A 817 -3.32 10.14 -25.83
CA ILE A 817 -4.49 10.58 -26.60
C ILE A 817 -5.00 11.94 -26.09
N ARG A 818 -5.11 12.14 -24.76
CA ARG A 818 -5.42 13.46 -24.17
C ARG A 818 -4.42 14.53 -24.59
N ALA A 819 -3.12 14.23 -24.51
CA ALA A 819 -2.07 15.16 -24.90
C ALA A 819 -2.14 15.56 -26.39
N LEU A 820 -2.58 14.67 -27.27
CA LEU A 820 -2.89 14.99 -28.67
C LEU A 820 -4.16 15.85 -28.82
N ARG A 821 -5.18 15.63 -27.99
CA ARG A 821 -6.45 16.38 -28.03
C ARG A 821 -6.32 17.81 -27.50
N ASP A 822 -5.56 18.01 -26.42
CA ASP A 822 -5.43 19.31 -25.75
C ASP A 822 -4.72 20.37 -26.61
N ARG A 823 -3.92 19.96 -27.61
CA ARG A 823 -3.27 20.85 -28.58
C ARG A 823 -4.12 21.08 -29.84
N THR A 824 -5.34 21.57 -29.65
CA THR A 824 -6.17 22.09 -30.74
C THR A 824 -5.84 23.55 -31.05
N ALA A 825 -5.78 23.89 -32.34
CA ALA A 825 -5.63 25.27 -32.80
C ALA A 825 -6.82 26.14 -32.33
N PRO A 826 -6.61 27.44 -32.03
CA PRO A 826 -7.65 28.30 -31.47
C PRO A 826 -8.85 28.43 -32.44
N PRO A 827 -10.10 28.33 -31.97
CA PRO A 827 -11.30 28.10 -32.81
C PRO A 827 -11.70 29.26 -33.75
N ASN A 828 -10.89 30.32 -33.84
CA ASN A 828 -11.11 31.48 -34.69
C ASN A 828 -10.05 31.63 -35.81
N SER A 829 -9.09 30.71 -35.95
CA SER A 829 -8.27 30.66 -37.18
C SER A 829 -9.13 30.15 -38.34
N PRO A 830 -9.37 30.96 -39.40
CA PRO A 830 -10.11 30.46 -40.56
C PRO A 830 -9.34 29.31 -41.20
N ALA A 831 -10.04 28.28 -41.67
CA ALA A 831 -9.41 27.12 -42.29
C ALA A 831 -8.55 27.56 -43.49
N THR A 832 -7.23 27.40 -43.38
CA THR A 832 -6.28 27.79 -44.43
C THR A 832 -6.36 26.82 -45.60
N VAL A 833 -7.35 27.04 -46.46
CA VAL A 833 -7.38 26.49 -47.82
C VAL A 833 -6.18 27.11 -48.56
N ASN A 834 -5.10 26.34 -48.68
CA ASN A 834 -3.83 26.77 -49.27
C ASN A 834 -3.95 26.99 -50.79
N ASN A 835 -4.57 28.10 -51.18
CA ASN A 835 -4.53 28.63 -52.54
C ASN A 835 -3.29 29.51 -52.70
N ASN A 836 -2.28 28.98 -53.39
CA ASN A 836 -0.96 29.59 -53.59
C ASN A 836 -1.01 31.08 -53.98
N THR A 837 -0.45 31.96 -53.15
CA THR A 837 0.04 33.29 -53.57
C THR A 837 1.35 33.64 -52.86
N LEU A 838 2.28 34.23 -53.61
CA LEU A 838 3.67 34.43 -53.20
C LEU A 838 3.95 35.91 -52.90
N THR A 839 3.96 36.31 -51.62
CA THR A 839 4.36 37.67 -51.21
C THR A 839 5.35 37.63 -50.05
N ARG A 840 6.64 37.65 -50.38
CA ARG A 840 7.74 37.92 -49.43
C ARG A 840 7.74 39.41 -49.08
N HIS A 841 7.59 39.74 -47.80
CA HIS A 841 7.85 41.08 -47.28
C HIS A 841 8.60 41.00 -45.94
N GLU A 842 9.59 41.87 -45.77
CA GLU A 842 10.52 41.86 -44.64
C GLU A 842 10.18 42.98 -43.65
N SER A 843 10.04 42.67 -42.35
CA SER A 843 10.13 43.67 -41.27
C SER A 843 10.19 43.07 -39.85
N GLY A 844 11.31 43.29 -39.16
CA GLY A 844 11.41 43.24 -37.70
C GLY A 844 11.67 41.86 -37.06
N PRO A 845 12.50 41.79 -35.99
CA PRO A 845 12.66 40.59 -35.18
C PRO A 845 11.56 40.51 -34.10
N SER A 846 10.33 40.22 -34.51
CA SER A 846 9.32 39.72 -33.56
C SER A 846 9.66 38.28 -33.17
N VAL A 847 9.25 37.86 -31.97
CA VAL A 847 9.50 36.49 -31.49
C VAL A 847 8.78 35.51 -32.41
N SER A 848 9.54 34.63 -33.07
CA SER A 848 9.00 33.60 -33.94
C SER A 848 8.20 32.60 -33.10
N HIS A 849 6.88 32.74 -33.11
CA HIS A 849 5.97 31.69 -32.68
C HIS A 849 6.28 30.43 -33.50
N THR A 850 6.83 29.42 -32.83
CA THR A 850 7.19 28.15 -33.45
C THR A 850 5.94 27.49 -34.01
N SER A 851 5.91 27.27 -35.33
CA SER A 851 4.82 26.59 -36.03
C SER A 851 4.82 25.10 -35.67
N THR A 852 4.26 24.74 -34.51
CA THR A 852 4.11 23.34 -34.10
C THR A 852 3.11 22.62 -35.00
N VAL A 853 3.27 21.30 -35.11
CA VAL A 853 2.34 20.45 -35.86
C VAL A 853 1.08 20.21 -35.01
N ASP A 854 0.08 21.07 -35.22
CA ASP A 854 -1.21 21.04 -34.52
C ASP A 854 -2.12 19.92 -35.06
N VAL A 855 -3.00 19.39 -34.20
CA VAL A 855 -3.90 18.28 -34.54
C VAL A 855 -5.20 18.78 -35.17
N SER A 856 -5.57 18.19 -36.30
CA SER A 856 -6.81 18.46 -37.04
C SER A 856 -8.09 18.35 -36.17
N PRO A 857 -9.05 19.29 -36.28
CA PRO A 857 -10.32 19.23 -35.55
C PRO A 857 -11.16 17.97 -35.82
N LEU A 858 -11.00 17.36 -37.01
CA LEU A 858 -11.64 16.09 -37.33
C LEU A 858 -11.01 14.95 -36.51
N ALA A 859 -9.67 14.87 -36.49
CA ALA A 859 -8.92 13.89 -35.71
C ALA A 859 -9.16 14.05 -34.20
N HIS A 860 -9.24 15.27 -33.68
CA HIS A 860 -9.62 15.54 -32.28
C HIS A 860 -10.95 14.85 -31.88
N THR A 861 -11.92 14.78 -32.79
CA THR A 861 -13.22 14.15 -32.53
C THR A 861 -13.09 12.63 -32.45
N TYR A 862 -12.43 11.99 -33.42
CA TYR A 862 -12.23 10.53 -33.44
C TYR A 862 -11.23 10.03 -32.38
N LEU A 863 -10.26 10.86 -31.98
CA LEU A 863 -9.39 10.56 -30.83
C LEU A 863 -10.16 10.47 -29.51
N GLY A 864 -11.35 11.10 -29.39
CA GLY A 864 -12.22 10.92 -28.22
C GLY A 864 -12.80 9.51 -28.12
N ASP A 865 -13.21 8.92 -29.25
CA ASP A 865 -13.76 7.56 -29.34
C ASP A 865 -12.69 6.52 -28.94
N VAL A 866 -11.45 6.68 -29.44
CA VAL A 866 -10.31 5.84 -29.07
C VAL A 866 -9.91 6.01 -27.59
N GLU A 867 -10.08 7.20 -27.01
CA GLU A 867 -9.87 7.41 -25.57
C GLU A 867 -10.91 6.64 -24.75
N ASP A 868 -12.19 6.72 -25.11
CA ASP A 868 -13.27 6.01 -24.42
C ASP A 868 -13.10 4.47 -24.55
N HIS A 869 -12.63 3.97 -25.70
CA HIS A 869 -12.20 2.56 -25.85
C HIS A 869 -11.05 2.20 -24.89
N CYS A 870 -10.00 3.03 -24.78
CA CYS A 870 -8.92 2.79 -23.81
C CYS A 870 -9.43 2.75 -22.36
N LEU A 871 -10.34 3.68 -21.99
CA LEU A 871 -10.90 3.77 -20.64
C LEU A 871 -11.82 2.59 -20.31
N SER A 872 -12.57 2.09 -21.30
CA SER A 872 -13.39 0.88 -21.18
C SER A 872 -12.52 -0.34 -20.83
N ILE A 873 -11.46 -0.59 -21.61
CA ILE A 873 -10.54 -1.72 -21.37
C ILE A 873 -9.84 -1.58 -20.01
N LEU A 874 -9.43 -0.36 -19.62
CA LEU A 874 -8.83 -0.11 -18.30
C LEU A 874 -9.78 -0.39 -17.14
N SER A 875 -11.09 -0.14 -17.32
CA SER A 875 -12.12 -0.47 -16.33
C SER A 875 -12.38 -1.97 -16.24
N GLU A 876 -12.32 -2.71 -17.35
CA GLU A 876 -12.45 -4.18 -17.34
C GLU A 876 -11.25 -4.82 -16.61
N LEU A 877 -10.01 -4.39 -16.91
CA LEU A 877 -8.81 -4.89 -16.22
C LEU A 877 -8.83 -4.59 -14.70
N ASP A 878 -9.28 -3.40 -14.29
CA ASP A 878 -9.47 -3.07 -12.86
C ASP A 878 -10.55 -3.95 -12.19
N GLN A 879 -11.63 -4.27 -12.91
CA GLN A 879 -12.69 -5.13 -12.41
C GLN A 879 -12.21 -6.59 -12.25
N ILE A 880 -11.41 -7.11 -13.20
CA ILE A 880 -10.81 -8.45 -13.10
C ILE A 880 -9.86 -8.53 -11.90
N ALA A 881 -8.95 -7.57 -11.73
CA ALA A 881 -8.03 -7.52 -10.58
C ALA A 881 -8.77 -7.38 -9.24
N THR A 882 -9.86 -6.61 -9.20
CA THR A 882 -10.72 -6.48 -8.01
C THR A 882 -11.45 -7.78 -7.68
N SER A 883 -11.95 -8.48 -8.70
CA SER A 883 -12.60 -9.80 -8.52
C SER A 883 -11.62 -10.84 -7.97
N ALA A 884 -10.41 -10.92 -8.53
CA ALA A 884 -9.37 -11.85 -8.07
C ALA A 884 -9.00 -11.63 -6.59
N SER A 885 -8.90 -10.38 -6.14
CA SER A 885 -8.69 -10.03 -4.72
C SER A 885 -9.87 -10.46 -3.82
N GLY A 886 -11.10 -10.34 -4.33
CA GLY A 886 -12.32 -10.85 -3.69
C GLY A 886 -12.32 -12.38 -3.55
N LEU A 887 -11.92 -13.10 -4.59
CA LEU A 887 -11.81 -14.57 -4.58
C LEU A 887 -10.70 -15.06 -3.65
N ILE A 888 -9.53 -14.43 -3.63
CA ILE A 888 -8.46 -14.71 -2.65
C ILE A 888 -9.00 -14.55 -1.22
N SER A 889 -9.76 -13.49 -0.96
CA SER A 889 -10.41 -13.26 0.34
C SER A 889 -11.47 -14.32 0.66
N LEU A 890 -12.22 -14.79 -0.33
CA LEU A 890 -13.21 -15.87 -0.18
C LEU A 890 -12.57 -17.22 0.14
N ILE A 891 -11.44 -17.56 -0.50
CA ILE A 891 -10.66 -18.77 -0.21
C ILE A 891 -10.23 -18.77 1.27
N PHE A 892 -9.58 -17.71 1.75
CA PHE A 892 -9.11 -17.65 3.13
C PHE A 892 -10.26 -17.68 4.16
N ASN A 893 -11.38 -17.00 3.89
CA ASN A 893 -12.56 -17.07 4.75
C ASN A 893 -13.17 -18.47 4.80
N THR A 894 -13.22 -19.18 3.66
CA THR A 894 -13.84 -20.52 3.58
C THR A 894 -12.94 -21.61 4.16
N ILE A 895 -11.62 -21.54 3.93
CA ILE A 895 -10.64 -22.38 4.63
C ILE A 895 -10.73 -22.16 6.15
N SER A 896 -10.85 -20.91 6.61
CA SER A 896 -11.03 -20.60 8.03
C SER A 896 -12.35 -21.17 8.60
N ALA A 897 -13.42 -21.20 7.81
CA ALA A 897 -14.69 -21.81 8.20
C ALA A 897 -14.58 -23.35 8.30
N TYR A 898 -13.91 -24.01 7.35
CA TYR A 898 -13.63 -25.45 7.43
C TYR A 898 -12.71 -25.80 8.59
N GLN A 899 -11.67 -25.01 8.86
CA GLN A 899 -10.79 -25.20 10.02
C GLN A 899 -11.58 -25.09 11.33
N ASN A 900 -12.49 -24.13 11.47
CA ASN A 900 -13.34 -23.99 12.64
C ASN A 900 -14.30 -25.18 12.83
N GLU A 901 -14.95 -25.67 11.77
CA GLU A 901 -15.83 -26.85 11.88
C GLU A 901 -15.04 -28.15 12.12
N SER A 902 -13.84 -28.29 11.55
CA SER A 902 -12.93 -29.41 11.82
C SER A 902 -12.43 -29.41 13.27
N MET A 903 -11.98 -28.26 13.79
CA MET A 903 -11.63 -28.08 15.21
C MET A 903 -12.81 -28.40 16.13
N ARG A 904 -14.03 -28.01 15.74
CA ARG A 904 -15.27 -28.35 16.47
C ARG A 904 -15.57 -29.85 16.44
N GLN A 905 -15.38 -30.54 15.32
CA GLN A 905 -15.53 -32.00 15.23
C GLN A 905 -14.50 -32.73 16.11
N LEU A 906 -13.22 -32.35 16.02
CA LEU A 906 -12.16 -32.90 16.87
C LEU A 906 -12.45 -32.66 18.36
N THR A 907 -12.92 -31.45 18.72
CA THR A 907 -13.30 -31.13 20.11
C THR A 907 -14.45 -32.00 20.61
N VAL A 908 -15.46 -32.28 19.79
CA VAL A 908 -16.58 -33.18 20.15
C VAL A 908 -16.07 -34.60 20.39
N VAL A 909 -15.17 -35.12 19.55
CA VAL A 909 -14.54 -36.44 19.74
C VAL A 909 -13.73 -36.46 21.03
N THR A 910 -12.84 -35.49 21.24
CA THR A 910 -11.98 -35.41 22.42
C THR A 910 -12.77 -35.28 23.72
N VAL A 911 -13.84 -34.48 23.78
CA VAL A 911 -14.63 -34.32 25.01
C VAL A 911 -15.51 -35.55 25.32
N VAL A 912 -15.83 -36.38 24.32
CA VAL A 912 -16.45 -37.70 24.56
C VAL A 912 -15.41 -38.72 25.03
N LEU A 913 -14.22 -38.74 24.43
CA LEU A 913 -13.18 -39.74 24.73
C LEU A 913 -12.41 -39.46 26.02
N LEU A 914 -12.12 -38.20 26.37
CA LEU A 914 -11.27 -37.87 27.53
C LEU A 914 -11.82 -38.40 28.87
N PRO A 915 -13.11 -38.25 29.21
CA PRO A 915 -13.65 -38.86 30.44
C PRO A 915 -13.58 -40.40 30.41
N LEU A 916 -13.76 -41.01 29.23
CA LEU A 916 -13.67 -42.46 29.07
C LEU A 916 -12.23 -42.96 29.23
N THR A 917 -11.22 -42.27 28.67
CA THR A 917 -9.81 -42.62 28.87
C THR A 917 -9.32 -42.39 30.29
N VAL A 918 -9.86 -41.39 31.00
CA VAL A 918 -9.62 -41.23 32.46
C VAL A 918 -10.22 -42.40 33.25
N ILE A 919 -11.45 -42.83 32.94
CA ILE A 919 -12.08 -43.98 33.62
C ILE A 919 -11.32 -45.29 33.31
N THR A 920 -10.96 -45.57 32.06
CA THR A 920 -10.15 -46.76 31.73
C THR A 920 -8.75 -46.69 32.30
N GLY A 921 -8.15 -45.49 32.37
CA GLY A 921 -6.84 -45.27 32.98
C GLY A 921 -6.85 -45.57 34.47
N PHE A 922 -7.88 -45.09 35.20
CA PHE A 922 -8.07 -45.33 36.62
C PHE A 922 -8.22 -46.82 36.96
N TYR A 923 -9.03 -47.57 36.20
CA TYR A 923 -9.16 -49.02 36.35
C TYR A 923 -7.97 -49.83 35.77
N GLY A 924 -7.03 -49.16 35.09
CA GLY A 924 -5.80 -49.76 34.56
C GLY A 924 -4.56 -49.57 35.46
N MET A 925 -4.72 -49.04 36.67
CA MET A 925 -3.62 -48.80 37.60
C MET A 925 -3.32 -50.04 38.46
N ASN A 926 -2.06 -50.45 38.53
CA ASN A 926 -1.61 -51.63 39.28
C ASN A 926 -1.50 -51.35 40.79
N PHE A 927 -2.63 -51.23 41.48
CA PHE A 927 -2.71 -51.17 42.95
C PHE A 927 -3.13 -52.51 43.55
N THR A 928 -2.57 -52.87 44.71
CA THR A 928 -2.84 -54.15 45.40
C THR A 928 -4.09 -54.11 46.28
N ASP A 929 -4.37 -52.96 46.91
CA ASP A 929 -5.52 -52.75 47.78
C ASP A 929 -6.53 -51.84 47.07
N PHE A 930 -7.51 -52.44 46.40
CA PHE A 930 -8.51 -51.71 45.62
C PHE A 930 -9.87 -52.45 45.65
N ASP A 931 -10.78 -52.03 46.54
CA ASP A 931 -12.08 -52.68 46.75
C ASP A 931 -12.91 -52.84 45.47
N ALA A 932 -12.79 -51.93 44.51
CA ALA A 932 -13.52 -51.99 43.25
C ALA A 932 -12.98 -53.06 42.26
N LEU A 933 -11.82 -53.69 42.53
CA LEU A 933 -11.33 -54.85 41.78
C LEU A 933 -12.01 -56.16 42.20
N ASN A 934 -12.54 -56.23 43.43
CA ASN A 934 -13.26 -57.40 43.93
C ASN A 934 -14.66 -57.55 43.31
N ASN A 935 -15.14 -56.53 42.61
CA ASN A 935 -16.41 -56.56 41.87
C ASN A 935 -16.22 -57.03 40.43
N ASN A 936 -17.15 -57.87 39.96
CA ASN A 936 -17.19 -58.38 38.59
C ASN A 936 -17.21 -57.23 37.56
N THR A 937 -16.60 -57.44 36.37
CA THR A 937 -16.42 -56.49 35.26
C THR A 937 -17.69 -55.73 34.85
N ASN A 938 -18.87 -56.27 35.15
CA ASN A 938 -20.16 -55.59 35.04
C ASN A 938 -20.20 -54.22 35.76
N TYR A 939 -19.48 -54.04 36.86
CA TYR A 939 -19.43 -52.79 37.63
C TYR A 939 -18.78 -51.63 36.86
N PHE A 940 -17.70 -51.92 36.12
CA PHE A 940 -17.09 -50.96 35.20
C PHE A 940 -18.09 -50.51 34.13
N TRP A 941 -18.76 -51.46 33.47
CA TRP A 941 -19.73 -51.16 32.41
C TRP A 941 -20.98 -50.43 32.91
N SER A 942 -21.44 -50.70 34.14
CA SER A 942 -22.57 -49.97 34.74
C SER A 942 -22.29 -48.49 35.02
N ILE A 943 -21.02 -48.09 35.10
CA ILE A 943 -20.61 -46.69 35.25
C ILE A 943 -20.23 -46.08 33.89
N ALA A 944 -19.42 -46.78 33.10
CA ALA A 944 -18.90 -46.25 31.84
C ALA A 944 -19.99 -46.02 30.78
N ALA A 945 -20.95 -46.94 30.63
CA ALA A 945 -21.96 -46.83 29.57
C ALA A 945 -22.97 -45.68 29.81
N PRO A 946 -23.54 -45.46 31.02
CA PRO A 946 -24.39 -44.30 31.27
C PRO A 946 -23.67 -42.97 31.13
N VAL A 947 -22.39 -42.88 31.54
CA VAL A 947 -21.58 -41.65 31.38
C VAL A 947 -21.33 -41.35 29.90
N ALA A 948 -20.96 -42.36 29.09
CA ALA A 948 -20.77 -42.21 27.65
C ALA A 948 -22.05 -41.76 26.93
N VAL A 949 -23.19 -42.40 27.23
CA VAL A 949 -24.49 -42.06 26.64
C VAL A 949 -24.96 -40.68 27.10
N GLY A 950 -24.78 -40.33 28.37
CA GLY A 950 -25.10 -39.01 28.91
C GLY A 950 -24.32 -37.88 28.25
N MET A 951 -23.00 -38.02 28.14
CA MET A 951 -22.13 -37.03 27.45
C MET A 951 -22.44 -36.95 25.96
N GLY A 952 -22.66 -38.09 25.29
CA GLY A 952 -23.03 -38.13 23.86
C GLY A 952 -24.36 -37.43 23.57
N LEU A 953 -25.39 -37.65 24.40
CA LEU A 953 -26.68 -36.95 24.30
C LEU A 953 -26.56 -35.46 24.61
N LEU A 954 -25.78 -35.08 25.62
CA LEU A 954 -25.55 -33.69 26.00
C LEU A 954 -24.84 -32.92 24.87
N MET A 955 -23.85 -33.52 24.20
CA MET A 955 -23.19 -32.92 23.03
C MET A 955 -24.10 -32.89 21.80
N MET A 956 -24.79 -33.99 21.48
CA MET A 956 -25.70 -34.03 20.32
C MET A 956 -26.99 -33.23 20.50
N ARG A 957 -27.26 -32.64 21.68
CA ARG A 957 -28.47 -31.83 21.97
C ARG A 957 -28.81 -30.84 20.85
N GLU A 958 -27.82 -30.15 20.30
CA GLU A 958 -28.05 -29.16 19.24
C GLU A 958 -28.32 -29.78 17.88
N VAL A 959 -27.64 -30.89 17.54
CA VAL A 959 -27.90 -31.62 16.29
C VAL A 959 -29.31 -32.21 16.34
N ILE A 960 -29.70 -32.80 17.47
CA ILE A 960 -31.03 -33.33 17.73
C ILE A 960 -32.09 -32.24 17.63
N VAL A 961 -31.92 -31.08 18.29
CA VAL A 961 -32.87 -29.95 18.21
C VAL A 961 -32.97 -29.37 16.79
N ARG A 962 -31.84 -29.22 16.07
CA ARG A 962 -31.82 -28.77 14.67
C ARG A 962 -32.51 -29.79 13.75
N TRP A 963 -32.32 -31.09 13.97
CA TRP A 963 -33.00 -32.18 13.26
C TRP A 963 -34.51 -32.18 13.55
N PHE A 964 -34.93 -32.09 14.81
CA PHE A 964 -36.34 -32.04 15.19
C PHE A 964 -37.05 -30.82 14.58
N LYS A 965 -36.39 -29.65 14.55
CA LYS A 965 -36.87 -28.45 13.84
C LYS A 965 -36.99 -28.71 12.33
N LYS A 966 -35.99 -29.32 11.67
CA LYS A 966 -36.07 -29.69 10.24
C LYS A 966 -37.21 -30.68 9.96
N VAL A 967 -37.39 -31.72 10.78
CA VAL A 967 -38.44 -32.75 10.61
C VAL A 967 -39.84 -32.16 10.80
N THR A 968 -40.08 -31.40 11.88
CA THR A 968 -41.37 -30.74 12.15
C THR A 968 -41.73 -29.72 11.07
N LEU A 969 -40.76 -28.94 10.55
CA LEU A 969 -40.96 -28.06 9.39
C LEU A 969 -41.29 -28.85 8.11
N LYS A 970 -40.61 -29.98 7.85
CA LYS A 970 -40.85 -30.83 6.66
C LYS A 970 -42.25 -31.47 6.70
N TRP A 971 -42.67 -31.97 7.86
CA TRP A 971 -44.04 -32.44 8.12
C TRP A 971 -45.08 -31.33 7.99
N GLY A 972 -44.80 -30.14 8.53
CA GLY A 972 -45.66 -28.96 8.42
C GLY A 972 -45.87 -28.50 6.99
N ARG A 973 -44.81 -28.50 6.15
CA ARG A 973 -44.91 -28.22 4.72
C ARG A 973 -45.73 -29.30 3.99
N ARG A 974 -45.48 -30.59 4.28
CA ARG A 974 -46.21 -31.72 3.67
C ARG A 974 -47.72 -31.66 3.93
N ARG A 975 -48.15 -31.54 5.20
CA ARG A 975 -49.57 -31.39 5.56
C ARG A 975 -50.22 -30.13 5.00
N ARG A 976 -49.47 -29.04 4.79
CA ARG A 976 -49.97 -27.82 4.13
C ARG A 976 -50.14 -28.00 2.61
N ARG A 977 -49.26 -28.75 1.96
CA ARG A 977 -49.35 -29.11 0.53
C ARG A 977 -50.56 -30.01 0.26
N GLU A 978 -50.69 -31.11 1.00
CA GLU A 978 -51.82 -32.06 0.91
C GLU A 978 -53.19 -31.37 1.14
N ARG A 979 -53.24 -30.36 2.02
CA ARG A 979 -54.44 -29.51 2.24
C ARG A 979 -54.72 -28.51 1.11
N ARG A 980 -53.72 -28.06 0.35
CA ARG A 980 -53.94 -27.22 -0.85
C ARG A 980 -54.44 -28.07 -2.00
N GLU A 981 -53.78 -29.20 -2.27
CA GLU A 981 -54.13 -30.13 -3.35
C GLU A 981 -55.56 -30.68 -3.19
N ARG A 982 -55.99 -31.01 -1.96
CA ARG A 982 -57.42 -31.34 -1.69
C ARG A 982 -58.37 -30.19 -2.00
N LYS A 983 -58.07 -28.96 -1.57
CA LYS A 983 -58.92 -27.78 -1.83
C LYS A 983 -59.00 -27.42 -3.31
N GLU A 984 -57.92 -27.60 -4.07
CA GLU A 984 -57.94 -27.42 -5.53
C GLU A 984 -58.77 -28.52 -6.20
N LYS A 985 -58.68 -29.77 -5.75
CA LYS A 985 -59.50 -30.86 -6.27
C LYS A 985 -60.99 -30.63 -5.99
N GLU A 986 -61.35 -30.29 -4.74
CA GLU A 986 -62.72 -29.89 -4.37
C GLU A 986 -63.22 -28.69 -5.19
N ARG A 987 -62.36 -27.71 -5.47
CA ARG A 987 -62.71 -26.55 -6.30
C ARG A 987 -62.95 -26.95 -7.75
N ARG A 988 -62.06 -27.74 -8.36
CA ARG A 988 -62.24 -28.26 -9.74
C ARG A 988 -63.49 -29.13 -9.86
N GLU A 989 -63.80 -29.96 -8.86
CA GLU A 989 -65.04 -30.75 -8.82
C GLU A 989 -66.29 -29.87 -8.69
N ARG A 990 -66.25 -28.78 -7.92
CA ARG A 990 -67.34 -27.79 -7.84
C ARG A 990 -67.51 -26.99 -9.12
N GLU A 991 -66.43 -26.65 -9.81
CA GLU A 991 -66.46 -25.95 -11.10
C GLU A 991 -66.96 -26.88 -12.23
N MET A 992 -66.60 -28.16 -12.21
CA MET A 992 -67.16 -29.21 -13.08
C MET A 992 -68.66 -29.42 -12.84
N ARG A 993 -69.11 -29.45 -11.57
CA ARG A 993 -70.54 -29.51 -11.18
C ARG A 993 -71.34 -28.22 -11.40
N LYS A 994 -70.72 -27.18 -11.98
CA LYS A 994 -71.38 -25.96 -12.47
C LYS A 994 -71.33 -25.81 -14.00
N ARG A 995 -70.69 -26.77 -14.69
CA ARG A 995 -70.60 -26.85 -16.16
C ARG A 995 -71.37 -28.05 -16.74
N ARG A 996 -71.90 -28.90 -15.84
CA ARG A 996 -73.03 -29.80 -16.05
C ARG A 996 -74.22 -29.21 -15.29
#